data_AF-A0A6J7LLJ9-F1
#
_entry.id   AF-A0A6J7LLJ9-F1
#
_cell.length_a   1.000
_cell.length_b   1.000
_cell.length_c   1.000
_cell.angle_alpha   90.00
_cell.angle_beta   90.00
_cell.angle_gamma   90.00
#
_symmetry.space_group_name_H-M   'P 1'
#
loop_
_entity.id
_entity.type
_entity.pdbx_description
1 polymer ?
#
loop_
_entity_poly.entity_id
_entity_poly.type
_entity_poly.pdbx_seq_one_letter_code
_entity_poly.pdbx_strand_id
1 'polypeptide(L)'
;MAEQLGHEIDGDVQKRVGRTSSQDSGVAVDADVVVATASLEVGFDDDRVGAVLQHKAPHDVAQFLQRKGRAGRNPATRPWTVVVLSDWGRDREAWDAYDALFSPVVPPRSLPLDNLYVLRIQAVYSLLDWLARELDYGKSSTWADASGPADLLASEERWRQITADRQARLATLLTSLLREGPERSSFVRHLRRSLALGTGPAADATVDKVLWEAPRPLIGAVVPTLRRRLVDQWQGERPASDDAGVRTRTPLRDFVPGNLFDELLVPDVEFQVPWARGDVHVEHLPALRAIREFLPGNVSRHFGVWASSKRHWVSLSARMDSEGRHAIDVARFGGMAVDEITTADGVVRIYAPTRVTLEPVPEEISDASSMRADWIFHATPLGAGTKLALSGALKGMFGEVAAHLHSQGGGVRVLRYAEFGQGVLWESGKSTPVGIRFESQVSEMWERAALGVEIHVDALVGRVVAPDFEPELDAVERTEWLRDLVRDDASLPPEVSTFERAALADCAEAFAAVWDWSAGSPSGTVFLDEIKRVATVLGLHDPRNPGTLSTWLDDVSVGDAVLLHVVAARSAIRSETWESWLTRRFTLSAAHALVHAIASGNSHVDPEDLLVDLDPDDPLKFFISEQSPGGSGQVEALTLSVIEEPERLPMALADVLRPTDLERLDEQVRMVVDCSDPGVLQAVSHLADAWSGGHDDVRCATEALDVALEATGIVLEHPAKVALTTRLAGPGASPDFLAEVREWLVRRDHAQESSGLEVGPRTLAALLAERSEADVMLHLDTPDEPKRARAIANVLWPWGRLARSNGSFNPFSDGSSGSFALLRQHWQAPVPSLEFSTWNDEQRDAVHVLLRDKGEVMLRTRSADRRELRAAVLDLHTAPIEVGPLWCFPEVLGIHDRGSFVEVRMILRESW
;
A
#
# COMPACT_ATOMS: atom_id res chain seq x y z
N MET A 1 -7.09 -22.21 35.97
CA MET A 1 -7.31 -20.75 36.00
C MET A 1 -8.68 -20.35 35.44
N ALA A 2 -9.13 -20.87 34.29
CA ALA A 2 -10.48 -20.57 33.76
C ALA A 2 -11.62 -21.13 34.64
N GLU A 3 -11.48 -22.36 35.17
CA GLU A 3 -12.45 -22.94 36.12
C GLU A 3 -12.54 -22.16 37.44
N GLN A 4 -11.43 -21.56 37.88
CA GLN A 4 -11.37 -20.70 39.06
C GLN A 4 -12.05 -19.34 38.81
N LEU A 5 -12.22 -18.94 37.54
CA LEU A 5 -13.00 -17.77 37.11
C LEU A 5 -14.47 -18.14 36.83
N GLY A 6 -14.90 -19.37 37.15
CA GLY A 6 -16.28 -19.83 36.96
C GLY A 6 -16.60 -20.28 35.53
N HIS A 7 -15.59 -20.53 34.70
CA HIS A 7 -15.77 -21.07 33.35
C HIS A 7 -15.37 -22.54 33.31
N GLU A 8 -16.35 -23.44 33.13
CA GLU A 8 -16.09 -24.85 32.84
C GLU A 8 -15.43 -24.99 31.47
N ILE A 9 -14.26 -25.63 31.43
CA ILE A 9 -13.51 -25.89 30.19
C ILE A 9 -13.95 -27.22 29.57
N ASP A 10 -14.27 -28.20 30.41
CA ASP A 10 -14.69 -29.55 30.01
C ASP A 10 -16.22 -29.70 29.81
N GLY A 11 -16.99 -28.65 30.14
CA GLY A 11 -18.43 -28.62 29.90
C GLY A 11 -18.74 -28.25 28.44
N ASP A 12 -19.70 -28.93 27.82
CA ASP A 12 -20.22 -28.62 26.47
C ASP A 12 -21.08 -27.34 26.47
N VAL A 13 -20.59 -26.27 27.11
CA VAL A 13 -21.27 -24.98 27.22
C VAL A 13 -21.00 -24.21 25.93
N GLN A 14 -21.93 -24.33 24.97
CA GLN A 14 -21.87 -23.58 23.72
C GLN A 14 -21.86 -22.07 24.00
N LYS A 15 -20.77 -21.41 23.60
CA LYS A 15 -20.66 -19.95 23.62
C LYS A 15 -21.53 -19.33 22.54
N ARG A 16 -22.18 -18.21 22.86
CA ARG A 16 -22.97 -17.45 21.89
C ARG A 16 -22.03 -16.60 21.03
N VAL A 17 -22.02 -16.86 19.72
CA VAL A 17 -21.23 -16.09 18.76
C VAL A 17 -22.15 -15.14 17.99
N GLY A 18 -21.93 -13.84 18.17
CA GLY A 18 -22.54 -12.78 17.38
C GLY A 18 -21.66 -12.39 16.19
N ARG A 19 -22.28 -11.80 15.16
CA ARG A 19 -21.56 -11.19 14.01
C ARG A 19 -22.01 -9.76 13.82
N THR A 20 -21.10 -8.90 13.37
CA THR A 20 -21.44 -7.52 12.98
C THR A 20 -20.61 -7.07 11.79
N SER A 21 -21.27 -6.62 10.72
CA SER A 21 -20.62 -6.05 9.53
C SER A 21 -21.43 -4.89 8.95
N SER A 22 -20.91 -4.24 7.90
CA SER A 22 -21.65 -3.21 7.16
C SER A 22 -22.95 -3.75 6.53
N GLN A 23 -23.00 -5.05 6.23
CA GLN A 23 -24.16 -5.74 5.65
C GLN A 23 -25.05 -6.43 6.71
N ASP A 24 -24.55 -6.63 7.93
CA ASP A 24 -25.24 -7.26 9.06
C ASP A 24 -25.12 -6.35 10.30
N SER A 25 -25.92 -5.29 10.31
CA SER A 25 -25.85 -4.22 11.30
C SER A 25 -26.55 -4.61 12.61
N GLY A 26 -25.84 -4.56 13.73
CA GLY A 26 -26.36 -4.83 15.07
C GLY A 26 -25.39 -5.68 15.90
N VAL A 27 -25.45 -5.57 17.23
CA VAL A 27 -24.65 -6.38 18.15
C VAL A 27 -25.58 -7.15 19.08
N ALA A 28 -25.41 -8.48 19.11
CA ALA A 28 -26.07 -9.33 20.10
C ALA A 28 -25.44 -9.07 21.47
N VAL A 29 -26.15 -8.33 22.32
CA VAL A 29 -25.68 -7.89 23.66
C VAL A 29 -25.42 -9.08 24.59
N ASP A 30 -25.98 -10.25 24.31
CA ASP A 30 -25.82 -11.50 25.04
C ASP A 30 -24.78 -12.45 24.42
N ALA A 31 -24.05 -12.02 23.39
CA ALA A 31 -22.99 -12.82 22.80
C ALA A 31 -21.74 -12.85 23.71
N ASP A 32 -21.15 -14.03 23.85
CA ASP A 32 -19.86 -14.22 24.53
C ASP A 32 -18.68 -13.81 23.64
N VAL A 33 -18.85 -13.97 22.31
CA VAL A 33 -17.85 -13.64 21.29
C VAL A 33 -18.56 -12.89 20.16
N VAL A 34 -18.00 -11.76 19.75
CA VAL A 34 -18.51 -10.99 18.60
C VAL A 34 -17.45 -10.96 17.51
N VAL A 35 -17.78 -11.53 16.34
CA VAL A 35 -16.92 -11.46 15.15
C VAL A 35 -17.35 -10.24 14.35
N ALA A 36 -16.48 -9.23 14.27
CA ALA A 36 -16.81 -7.97 13.63
C ALA A 36 -15.77 -7.53 12.61
N THR A 37 -16.24 -6.80 11.59
CA THR A 37 -15.40 -6.00 10.70
C THR A 37 -15.14 -4.61 11.32
N ALA A 38 -14.65 -3.64 10.53
CA ALA A 38 -14.44 -2.26 10.99
C ALA A 38 -15.70 -1.58 11.58
N SER A 39 -16.90 -2.15 11.37
CA SER A 39 -18.18 -1.64 11.88
C SER A 39 -18.25 -1.46 13.40
N LEU A 40 -17.44 -2.15 14.20
CA LEU A 40 -17.37 -1.97 15.66
C LEU A 40 -16.17 -1.13 16.13
N GLU A 41 -15.39 -0.54 15.21
CA GLU A 41 -14.24 0.30 15.55
C GLU A 41 -14.63 1.62 16.21
N VAL A 42 -15.80 2.17 15.87
CA VAL A 42 -16.31 3.44 16.41
C VAL A 42 -17.69 3.28 17.06
N GLY A 43 -17.90 3.90 18.23
CA GLY A 43 -19.23 4.07 18.82
C GLY A 43 -19.83 2.92 19.64
N PHE A 44 -19.16 1.76 19.77
CA PHE A 44 -19.64 0.65 20.59
C PHE A 44 -18.93 0.57 21.97
N ASP A 45 -19.68 0.76 23.05
CA ASP A 45 -19.15 0.75 24.43
C ASP A 45 -19.77 -0.42 25.22
N ASP A 46 -18.94 -1.38 25.61
CA ASP A 46 -19.32 -2.54 26.41
C ASP A 46 -18.22 -2.81 27.45
N ASP A 47 -18.56 -2.68 28.72
CA ASP A 47 -17.62 -2.77 29.84
C ASP A 47 -17.19 -4.21 30.17
N ARG A 48 -17.88 -5.20 29.58
CA ARG A 48 -17.61 -6.64 29.77
C ARG A 48 -16.52 -7.16 28.85
N VAL A 49 -16.11 -6.39 27.84
CA VAL A 49 -15.08 -6.82 26.89
C VAL A 49 -13.73 -6.90 27.60
N GLY A 50 -13.29 -8.13 27.87
CA GLY A 50 -12.01 -8.42 28.52
C GLY A 50 -10.87 -8.74 27.55
N ALA A 51 -11.17 -9.06 26.29
CA ALA A 51 -10.17 -9.45 25.29
C ALA A 51 -10.54 -8.98 23.89
N VAL A 52 -9.53 -8.64 23.10
CA VAL A 52 -9.62 -8.35 21.66
C VAL A 52 -8.72 -9.30 20.92
N LEU A 53 -9.27 -10.02 19.93
CA LEU A 53 -8.51 -10.85 19.02
C LEU A 53 -8.47 -10.17 17.65
N GLN A 54 -7.27 -9.75 17.25
CA GLN A 54 -6.97 -9.21 15.93
C GLN A 54 -6.45 -10.36 15.06
N HIS A 55 -7.22 -10.75 14.05
CA HIS A 55 -6.80 -11.72 13.05
C HIS A 55 -6.14 -10.99 11.87
N LYS A 56 -4.93 -11.42 11.49
CA LYS A 56 -4.02 -10.78 10.52
C LYS A 56 -3.45 -9.44 10.97
N ALA A 57 -2.41 -9.00 10.27
CA ALA A 57 -1.76 -7.72 10.50
C ALA A 57 -2.77 -6.56 10.35
N PRO A 58 -2.75 -5.57 11.26
CA PRO A 58 -3.61 -4.41 11.12
C PRO A 58 -3.25 -3.60 9.87
N HIS A 59 -4.27 -3.23 9.08
CA HIS A 59 -4.10 -2.41 7.88
C HIS A 59 -3.77 -0.95 8.21
N ASP A 60 -4.46 -0.40 9.21
CA ASP A 60 -4.29 0.96 9.70
C ASP A 60 -4.03 0.95 11.21
N VAL A 61 -3.03 1.73 11.61
CA VAL A 61 -2.54 1.78 13.00
C VAL A 61 -3.56 2.44 13.92
N ALA A 62 -4.27 3.48 13.45
CA ALA A 62 -5.28 4.17 14.25
C ALA A 62 -6.48 3.26 14.52
N GLN A 63 -6.96 2.53 13.51
CA GLN A 63 -8.00 1.52 13.64
C GLN A 63 -7.60 0.39 14.59
N PHE A 64 -6.34 -0.07 14.53
CA PHE A 64 -5.82 -1.06 15.47
C PHE A 64 -5.87 -0.58 16.92
N LEU A 65 -5.44 0.67 17.18
CA LEU A 65 -5.53 1.27 18.51
C LEU A 65 -6.98 1.40 18.99
N GLN A 66 -7.91 1.78 18.11
CA GLN A 66 -9.34 1.84 18.44
C GLN A 66 -9.90 0.45 18.80
N ARG A 67 -9.53 -0.59 18.05
CA ARG A 67 -9.89 -1.99 18.35
C ARG A 67 -9.31 -2.44 19.68
N LYS A 68 -8.02 -2.22 19.91
CA LYS A 68 -7.33 -2.53 21.17
C LYS A 68 -8.02 -1.86 22.37
N GLY A 69 -8.43 -0.60 22.22
CA GLY A 69 -9.19 0.16 23.22
C GLY A 69 -10.64 -0.28 23.45
N ARG A 70 -11.11 -1.36 22.80
CA ARG A 70 -12.41 -1.98 23.12
C ARG A 70 -12.37 -2.84 24.37
N ALA A 71 -11.23 -3.48 24.67
CA ALA A 71 -11.08 -4.20 25.92
C ALA A 71 -10.60 -3.27 27.05
N GLY A 72 -10.98 -3.60 28.29
CA GLY A 72 -10.40 -2.95 29.48
C GLY A 72 -11.04 -1.62 29.86
N ARG A 73 -12.33 -1.42 29.57
CA ARG A 73 -13.10 -0.24 29.98
C ARG A 73 -13.25 -0.13 31.51
N ASN A 74 -13.35 -1.27 32.18
CA ASN A 74 -13.33 -1.35 33.63
C ASN A 74 -11.87 -1.36 34.13
N PRO A 75 -11.45 -0.39 34.99
CA PRO A 75 -10.10 -0.33 35.54
C PRO A 75 -9.67 -1.57 36.34
N ALA A 76 -10.62 -2.37 36.82
CA ALA A 76 -10.35 -3.64 37.51
C ALA A 76 -9.99 -4.78 36.55
N THR A 77 -10.29 -4.63 35.26
CA THR A 77 -10.03 -5.65 34.23
C THR A 77 -8.59 -5.53 33.73
N ARG A 78 -7.92 -6.68 33.54
CA ARG A 78 -6.66 -6.76 32.79
C ARG A 78 -6.98 -7.14 31.35
N PRO A 79 -7.03 -6.20 30.39
CA PRO A 79 -7.42 -6.50 29.03
C PRO A 79 -6.36 -7.34 28.31
N TRP A 80 -6.82 -8.26 27.47
CA TRP A 80 -5.96 -9.03 26.59
C TRP A 80 -6.07 -8.51 25.17
N THR A 81 -4.95 -8.42 24.47
CA THR A 81 -4.92 -8.18 23.03
C THR A 81 -4.09 -9.30 22.42
N VAL A 82 -4.73 -10.09 21.55
CA VAL A 82 -4.09 -11.19 20.84
C VAL A 82 -4.06 -10.84 19.37
N VAL A 83 -2.87 -10.81 18.78
CA VAL A 83 -2.70 -10.63 17.34
C VAL A 83 -2.27 -11.96 16.76
N VAL A 84 -3.03 -12.50 15.81
CA VAL A 84 -2.74 -13.77 15.14
C VAL A 84 -2.26 -13.46 13.73
N LEU A 85 -0.98 -13.73 13.47
CA LEU A 85 -0.32 -13.49 12.19
C LEU A 85 -0.04 -14.83 11.49
N SER A 86 -0.21 -14.84 10.17
CA SER A 86 0.24 -15.94 9.32
C SER A 86 1.70 -15.76 8.90
N ASP A 87 2.29 -16.82 8.33
CA ASP A 87 3.69 -16.86 7.92
C ASP A 87 3.98 -16.16 6.58
N TRP A 88 2.98 -15.49 5.99
CA TRP A 88 2.97 -15.03 4.61
C TRP A 88 2.59 -13.55 4.45
N GLY A 89 3.11 -12.93 3.38
CA GLY A 89 2.73 -11.57 2.96
C GLY A 89 2.91 -10.52 4.06
N ARG A 90 1.94 -9.60 4.18
CA ARG A 90 1.96 -8.54 5.19
C ARG A 90 1.98 -9.05 6.63
N ASP A 91 1.38 -10.21 6.90
CA ASP A 91 1.40 -10.79 8.24
C ASP A 91 2.81 -11.19 8.66
N ARG A 92 3.60 -11.70 7.70
CA ARG A 92 5.01 -12.01 7.91
C ARG A 92 5.82 -10.75 8.22
N GLU A 93 5.64 -9.68 7.45
CA GLU A 93 6.32 -8.40 7.71
C GLU A 93 5.99 -7.87 9.11
N ALA A 94 4.72 -7.96 9.51
CA ALA A 94 4.29 -7.57 10.85
C ALA A 94 4.81 -8.51 11.95
N TRP A 95 5.05 -9.79 11.65
CA TRP A 95 5.66 -10.74 12.58
C TRP A 95 7.13 -10.40 12.80
N ASP A 96 7.88 -10.18 11.71
CA ASP A 96 9.30 -9.86 11.78
C ASP A 96 9.52 -8.51 12.51
N ALA A 97 8.61 -7.54 12.32
CA ALA A 97 8.62 -6.23 12.97
C ALA A 97 7.54 -6.06 14.08
N TYR A 98 7.28 -7.10 14.90
CA TYR A 98 6.18 -7.09 15.87
C TYR A 98 6.25 -5.95 16.91
N ASP A 99 7.42 -5.35 17.11
CA ASP A 99 7.65 -4.19 17.99
C ASP A 99 6.72 -3.01 17.64
N ALA A 100 6.40 -2.85 16.34
CA ALA A 100 5.46 -1.83 15.86
C ALA A 100 4.03 -2.05 16.38
N LEU A 101 3.64 -3.29 16.74
CA LEU A 101 2.34 -3.59 17.36
C LEU A 101 2.30 -3.19 18.84
N PHE A 102 3.46 -3.19 19.51
CA PHE A 102 3.58 -2.76 20.90
C PHE A 102 3.69 -1.24 21.01
N SER A 103 4.34 -0.58 20.05
CA SER A 103 4.47 0.87 20.00
C SER A 103 4.05 1.49 18.66
N PRO A 104 2.74 1.47 18.35
CA PRO A 104 2.21 2.03 17.12
C PRO A 104 2.36 3.56 17.04
N VAL A 105 2.83 4.06 15.89
CA VAL A 105 2.87 5.50 15.57
C VAL A 105 1.73 5.85 14.62
N VAL A 106 0.88 6.82 15.00
CA VAL A 106 -0.24 7.26 14.18
C VAL A 106 0.21 8.46 13.33
N PRO A 107 0.22 8.36 11.99
CA PRO A 107 0.57 9.49 11.14
C PRO A 107 -0.51 10.58 11.24
N PRO A 108 -0.14 11.87 11.07
CA PRO A 108 -1.11 12.95 10.98
C PRO A 108 -2.01 12.74 9.76
N ARG A 109 -3.32 12.96 9.92
CA ARG A 109 -4.27 12.96 8.81
C ARG A 109 -4.68 14.39 8.46
N SER A 110 -4.72 14.67 7.18
CA SER A 110 -5.16 15.95 6.64
C SER A 110 -6.59 15.81 6.10
N LEU A 111 -7.35 16.92 6.07
CA LEU A 111 -8.71 16.95 5.56
C LEU A 111 -8.77 17.90 4.37
N PRO A 112 -8.97 17.39 3.13
CA PRO A 112 -8.98 18.22 1.93
C PRO A 112 -10.31 18.95 1.77
N LEU A 113 -10.53 20.02 2.56
CA LEU A 113 -11.80 20.76 2.60
C LEU A 113 -12.15 21.44 1.26
N ASP A 114 -11.15 21.77 0.45
CA ASP A 114 -11.32 22.43 -0.85
C ASP A 114 -11.37 21.44 -2.02
N ASN A 115 -11.58 20.15 -1.75
CA ASN A 115 -11.65 19.12 -2.79
C ASN A 115 -12.82 19.38 -3.76
N LEU A 116 -12.48 19.81 -4.98
CA LEU A 116 -13.45 20.13 -6.03
C LEU A 116 -14.30 18.93 -6.46
N TYR A 117 -13.77 17.71 -6.39
CA TYR A 117 -14.52 16.50 -6.71
C TYR A 117 -15.67 16.31 -5.70
N VAL A 118 -15.40 16.41 -4.40
CA VAL A 118 -16.45 16.34 -3.36
C VAL A 118 -17.44 17.49 -3.53
N LEU A 119 -16.96 18.71 -3.76
CA LEU A 119 -17.82 19.88 -3.98
C LEU A 119 -18.75 19.70 -5.19
N ARG A 120 -18.27 19.13 -6.29
CA ARG A 120 -19.09 18.84 -7.48
C ARG A 120 -20.20 17.84 -7.18
N ILE A 121 -19.91 16.76 -6.44
CA ILE A 121 -20.92 15.78 -6.01
C ILE A 121 -22.00 16.48 -5.17
N GLN A 122 -21.58 17.24 -4.17
CA GLN A 122 -22.51 17.97 -3.30
C GLN A 122 -23.30 19.04 -4.07
N ALA A 123 -22.71 19.63 -5.11
CA ALA A 123 -23.38 20.58 -5.99
C ALA A 123 -24.50 19.95 -6.81
N VAL A 124 -24.41 18.67 -7.18
CA VAL A 124 -25.49 17.92 -7.84
C VAL A 124 -26.65 17.66 -6.88
N TYR A 125 -26.38 17.25 -5.64
CA TYR A 125 -27.43 17.12 -4.61
C TYR A 125 -28.10 18.48 -4.35
N SER A 126 -27.31 19.54 -4.22
CA SER A 126 -27.83 20.90 -4.07
C SER A 126 -28.64 21.38 -5.28
N LEU A 127 -28.32 20.94 -6.50
CA LEU A 127 -29.14 21.18 -7.68
C LEU A 127 -30.52 20.51 -7.56
N LEU A 128 -30.58 19.25 -7.12
CA LEU A 128 -31.85 18.54 -6.92
C LEU A 128 -32.71 19.17 -5.82
N ASP A 129 -32.08 19.64 -4.74
CA ASP A 129 -32.75 20.38 -3.66
C ASP A 129 -33.28 21.74 -4.13
N TRP A 130 -32.48 22.47 -4.92
CA TRP A 130 -32.92 23.73 -5.52
C TRP A 130 -34.11 23.53 -6.45
N LEU A 131 -34.08 22.51 -7.32
CA LEU A 131 -35.20 22.16 -8.21
C LEU A 131 -36.46 21.81 -7.40
N ALA A 132 -36.31 21.05 -6.31
CA ALA A 132 -37.43 20.70 -5.43
C ALA A 132 -38.07 21.95 -4.83
N ARG A 133 -37.24 22.90 -4.37
CA ARG A 133 -37.67 24.16 -3.78
C ARG A 133 -38.39 25.07 -4.76
N GLU A 134 -37.84 25.26 -5.97
CA GLU A 134 -38.43 26.16 -6.98
C GLU A 134 -39.72 25.60 -7.60
N LEU A 135 -39.89 24.27 -7.59
CA LEU A 135 -41.08 23.59 -8.12
C LEU A 135 -42.12 23.21 -7.05
N ASP A 136 -41.92 23.67 -5.81
CA ASP A 136 -42.78 23.43 -4.64
C ASP A 136 -43.08 21.94 -4.41
N TYR A 137 -42.01 21.14 -4.37
CA TYR A 137 -42.12 19.73 -4.02
C TYR A 137 -42.53 19.59 -2.55
N GLY A 138 -43.73 19.03 -2.31
CA GLY A 138 -44.21 18.66 -0.98
C GLY A 138 -43.57 17.35 -0.49
N LYS A 139 -44.37 16.30 -0.28
CA LYS A 139 -43.88 14.95 0.10
C LYS A 139 -43.21 14.16 -1.04
N SER A 140 -43.07 14.76 -2.22
CA SER A 140 -42.50 14.11 -3.40
C SER A 140 -41.00 14.40 -3.48
N SER A 141 -40.26 13.60 -4.24
CA SER A 141 -38.80 13.72 -4.35
C SER A 141 -38.38 13.96 -5.81
N THR A 142 -37.52 14.95 -6.02
CA THR A 142 -36.87 15.20 -7.32
C THR A 142 -35.96 14.04 -7.70
N TRP A 143 -35.36 13.36 -6.72
CA TRP A 143 -34.58 12.14 -6.94
C TRP A 143 -35.46 11.05 -7.58
N ALA A 144 -36.59 10.72 -6.95
CA ALA A 144 -37.49 9.67 -7.43
C ALA A 144 -38.07 9.97 -8.83
N ASP A 145 -38.43 11.23 -9.09
CA ASP A 145 -38.89 11.65 -10.42
C ASP A 145 -37.77 11.62 -11.46
N ALA A 146 -36.51 11.73 -11.05
CA ALA A 146 -35.38 11.63 -11.95
C ALA A 146 -34.97 10.19 -12.25
N SER A 147 -35.31 9.20 -11.42
CA SER A 147 -34.76 7.82 -11.48
C SER A 147 -35.23 6.95 -12.64
N GLY A 148 -36.26 7.36 -13.40
CA GLY A 148 -36.76 6.56 -14.53
C GLY A 148 -37.90 7.22 -15.30
N PRO A 149 -38.46 6.52 -16.30
CA PRO A 149 -39.60 7.02 -17.06
C PRO A 149 -40.91 6.93 -16.25
N ALA A 150 -41.86 7.82 -16.52
CA ALA A 150 -43.07 7.96 -15.72
C ALA A 150 -43.94 6.69 -15.67
N ASP A 151 -43.90 5.86 -16.71
CA ASP A 151 -44.66 4.60 -16.80
C ASP A 151 -44.11 3.49 -15.91
N LEU A 152 -42.79 3.45 -15.68
CA LEU A 152 -42.15 2.53 -14.73
C LEU A 152 -42.22 3.05 -13.30
N LEU A 153 -42.19 4.38 -13.12
CA LEU A 153 -42.27 4.99 -11.79
C LEU A 153 -43.67 4.93 -11.18
N ALA A 154 -44.74 4.80 -11.97
CA ALA A 154 -46.10 4.72 -11.47
C ALA A 154 -46.96 3.71 -12.26
N SER A 155 -47.57 2.76 -11.55
CA SER A 155 -48.40 1.75 -12.19
C SER A 155 -49.80 2.24 -12.57
N GLU A 156 -50.35 3.26 -11.89
CA GLU A 156 -51.68 3.81 -12.18
C GLU A 156 -51.62 5.02 -13.11
N GLU A 157 -52.53 5.08 -14.09
CA GLU A 157 -52.59 6.14 -15.12
C GLU A 157 -52.61 7.56 -14.55
N ARG A 158 -53.39 7.78 -13.49
CA ARG A 158 -53.47 9.09 -12.80
C ARG A 158 -52.11 9.52 -12.26
N TRP A 159 -51.40 8.61 -11.60
CA TRP A 159 -50.10 8.91 -11.00
C TRP A 159 -49.00 9.00 -12.06
N ARG A 160 -49.07 8.23 -13.15
CA ARG A 160 -48.18 8.40 -14.32
C ARG A 160 -48.29 9.80 -14.89
N GLN A 161 -49.50 10.30 -15.08
CA GLN A 161 -49.70 11.63 -15.65
C GLN A 161 -49.19 12.74 -14.73
N ILE A 162 -49.41 12.61 -13.41
CA ILE A 162 -48.84 13.54 -12.42
C ILE A 162 -47.31 13.51 -12.43
N THR A 163 -46.69 12.32 -12.47
CA THR A 163 -45.23 12.19 -12.54
C THR A 163 -44.68 12.78 -13.84
N ALA A 164 -45.31 12.49 -14.99
CA ALA A 164 -44.92 13.04 -16.28
C ALA A 164 -45.02 14.58 -16.31
N ASP A 165 -46.08 15.16 -15.75
CA ASP A 165 -46.23 16.61 -15.63
C ASP A 165 -45.11 17.21 -14.77
N ARG A 166 -44.75 16.57 -13.64
CA ARG A 166 -43.63 17.01 -12.80
C ARG A 166 -42.29 16.93 -13.53
N GLN A 167 -42.02 15.83 -14.23
CA GLN A 167 -40.82 15.66 -15.06
C GLN A 167 -40.73 16.72 -16.16
N ALA A 168 -41.85 17.08 -16.80
CA ALA A 168 -41.90 18.14 -17.81
C ALA A 168 -41.56 19.53 -17.22
N ARG A 169 -42.06 19.84 -16.01
CA ARG A 169 -41.70 21.07 -15.29
C ARG A 169 -40.21 21.10 -14.91
N LEU A 170 -39.66 19.98 -14.45
CA LEU A 170 -38.22 19.83 -14.18
C LEU A 170 -37.39 20.10 -15.43
N ALA A 171 -37.73 19.46 -16.55
CA ALA A 171 -37.05 19.66 -17.83
C ALA A 171 -37.11 21.12 -18.31
N THR A 172 -38.25 21.80 -18.07
CA THR A 172 -38.42 23.23 -18.40
C THR A 172 -37.49 24.11 -17.56
N LEU A 173 -37.44 23.90 -16.24
CA LEU A 173 -36.59 24.67 -15.34
C LEU A 173 -35.08 24.43 -15.61
N LEU A 174 -34.70 23.19 -15.90
CA LEU A 174 -33.35 22.82 -16.35
C LEU A 174 -33.00 23.53 -17.67
N THR A 175 -33.96 23.67 -18.60
CA THR A 175 -33.77 24.42 -19.86
C THR A 175 -33.50 25.90 -19.59
N SER A 176 -34.22 26.52 -18.65
CA SER A 176 -33.99 27.91 -18.25
C SER A 176 -32.59 28.10 -17.64
N LEU A 177 -32.12 27.15 -16.84
CA LEU A 177 -30.82 27.20 -16.17
C LEU A 177 -29.62 27.16 -17.16
N LEU A 178 -29.79 26.51 -18.31
CA LEU A 178 -28.82 26.52 -19.41
C LEU A 178 -28.65 27.90 -20.09
N ARG A 179 -29.51 28.87 -19.79
CA ARG A 179 -29.42 30.26 -20.27
C ARG A 179 -29.02 31.20 -19.14
N GLU A 180 -28.40 32.32 -19.48
CA GLU A 180 -28.21 33.39 -18.50
C GLU A 180 -29.57 33.99 -18.14
N GLY A 181 -29.87 34.10 -16.85
CA GLY A 181 -31.18 34.51 -16.38
C GLY A 181 -31.34 34.45 -14.86
N PRO A 182 -32.51 34.88 -14.35
CA PRO A 182 -32.80 34.91 -12.91
C PRO A 182 -32.75 33.53 -12.26
N GLU A 183 -33.08 32.47 -12.98
CA GLU A 183 -33.01 31.08 -12.51
C GLU A 183 -31.56 30.69 -12.22
N ARG A 184 -30.62 31.00 -13.12
CA ARG A 184 -29.19 30.74 -12.90
C ARG A 184 -28.66 31.53 -11.71
N SER A 185 -29.02 32.81 -11.59
CA SER A 185 -28.63 33.63 -10.43
C SER A 185 -29.23 33.11 -9.12
N SER A 186 -30.47 32.61 -9.14
CA SER A 186 -31.13 31.97 -8.00
C SER A 186 -30.39 30.70 -7.60
N PHE A 187 -30.06 29.84 -8.57
CA PHE A 187 -29.32 28.61 -8.34
C PHE A 187 -27.93 28.87 -7.78
N VAL A 188 -27.14 29.79 -8.36
CA VAL A 188 -25.80 30.15 -7.86
C VAL A 188 -25.86 30.66 -6.42
N ARG A 189 -26.87 31.47 -6.08
CA ARG A 189 -27.06 31.95 -4.69
C ARG A 189 -27.42 30.81 -3.74
N HIS A 190 -28.24 29.87 -4.19
CA HIS A 190 -28.56 28.67 -3.41
C HIS A 190 -27.31 27.82 -3.19
N LEU A 191 -26.55 27.53 -4.25
CA LEU A 191 -25.33 26.73 -4.24
C LEU A 191 -24.28 27.29 -3.28
N ARG A 192 -24.02 28.61 -3.32
CA ARG A 192 -23.09 29.27 -2.38
C ARG A 192 -23.52 29.10 -0.93
N ARG A 193 -24.82 29.13 -0.66
CA ARG A 193 -25.36 29.02 0.70
C ARG A 193 -25.35 27.58 1.20
N SER A 194 -25.77 26.62 0.37
CA SER A 194 -25.85 25.21 0.74
C SER A 194 -24.47 24.61 1.00
N LEU A 195 -23.48 24.97 0.17
CA LEU A 195 -22.11 24.47 0.26
C LEU A 195 -21.16 25.37 1.06
N ALA A 196 -21.67 26.45 1.66
CA ALA A 196 -20.88 27.40 2.45
C ALA A 196 -19.60 27.94 1.77
N LEU A 197 -19.63 28.16 0.45
CA LEU A 197 -18.45 28.53 -0.37
C LEU A 197 -17.88 29.94 -0.11
N GLY A 198 -18.41 30.70 0.85
CA GLY A 198 -17.95 32.05 1.17
C GLY A 198 -18.24 33.11 0.09
N THR A 199 -17.51 34.22 0.15
CA THR A 199 -17.62 35.37 -0.77
C THR A 199 -16.24 35.93 -1.09
N GLY A 200 -16.03 36.38 -2.33
CA GLY A 200 -14.77 36.99 -2.78
C GLY A 200 -14.22 36.29 -4.03
N PRO A 201 -13.10 36.80 -4.61
CA PRO A 201 -12.58 36.32 -5.88
C PRO A 201 -12.26 34.81 -5.92
N ALA A 202 -11.69 34.27 -4.84
CA ALA A 202 -11.39 32.84 -4.74
C ALA A 202 -12.67 31.98 -4.71
N ALA A 203 -13.67 32.39 -3.93
CA ALA A 203 -14.97 31.73 -3.87
C ALA A 203 -15.72 31.80 -5.21
N ASP A 204 -15.62 32.94 -5.91
CA ASP A 204 -16.21 33.13 -7.23
C ASP A 204 -15.56 32.18 -8.25
N ALA A 205 -14.23 32.03 -8.22
CA ALA A 205 -13.51 31.08 -9.04
C ALA A 205 -13.95 29.63 -8.76
N THR A 206 -14.04 29.20 -7.50
CA THR A 206 -14.51 27.84 -7.14
C THR A 206 -15.92 27.57 -7.66
N VAL A 207 -16.83 28.54 -7.56
CA VAL A 207 -18.18 28.42 -8.12
C VAL A 207 -18.14 28.26 -9.63
N ASP A 208 -17.33 29.06 -10.32
CA ASP A 208 -17.18 28.96 -11.77
C ASP A 208 -16.58 27.60 -12.19
N LYS A 209 -15.60 27.08 -11.45
CA LYS A 209 -15.04 25.73 -11.65
C LYS A 209 -16.12 24.65 -11.56
N VAL A 210 -16.97 24.69 -10.54
CA VAL A 210 -18.06 23.73 -10.34
C VAL A 210 -19.12 23.82 -11.46
N LEU A 211 -19.40 25.02 -11.95
CA LEU A 211 -20.40 25.24 -12.99
C LEU A 211 -19.92 24.84 -14.39
N TRP A 212 -18.64 25.08 -14.71
CA TRP A 212 -18.14 25.10 -16.10
C TRP A 212 -16.93 24.24 -16.38
N GLU A 213 -16.01 24.06 -15.42
CA GLU A 213 -14.75 23.34 -15.67
C GLU A 213 -14.91 21.82 -15.54
N ALA A 214 -14.18 21.09 -16.37
CA ALA A 214 -14.08 19.63 -16.31
C ALA A 214 -13.28 19.14 -15.08
N PRO A 215 -13.50 17.89 -14.62
CA PRO A 215 -14.55 16.94 -15.02
C PRO A 215 -15.96 17.33 -14.55
N ARG A 216 -16.99 16.89 -15.29
CA ARG A 216 -18.41 16.90 -14.86
C ARG A 216 -18.95 18.27 -14.41
N PRO A 217 -18.86 19.33 -15.24
CA PRO A 217 -19.43 20.63 -14.90
C PRO A 217 -20.96 20.56 -14.79
N LEU A 218 -21.53 21.28 -13.83
CA LEU A 218 -22.99 21.30 -13.64
C LEU A 218 -23.73 21.76 -14.89
N ILE A 219 -23.30 22.87 -15.50
CA ILE A 219 -23.99 23.46 -16.65
C ILE A 219 -23.64 22.72 -17.95
N GLY A 220 -22.38 22.27 -18.08
CA GLY A 220 -21.90 21.62 -19.30
C GLY A 220 -22.28 20.14 -19.44
N ALA A 221 -22.47 19.42 -18.33
CA ALA A 221 -22.67 17.97 -18.35
C ALA A 221 -23.89 17.50 -17.55
N VAL A 222 -24.02 17.90 -16.28
CA VAL A 222 -25.07 17.37 -15.39
C VAL A 222 -26.47 17.80 -15.82
N VAL A 223 -26.68 19.10 -15.95
CA VAL A 223 -27.97 19.71 -16.30
C VAL A 223 -28.43 19.25 -17.70
N PRO A 224 -27.59 19.23 -18.74
CA PRO A 224 -27.96 18.67 -20.04
C PRO A 224 -28.34 17.19 -19.98
N THR A 225 -27.60 16.38 -19.23
CA THR A 225 -27.85 14.93 -19.12
C THR A 225 -29.18 14.64 -18.41
N LEU A 226 -29.43 15.28 -17.27
CA LEU A 226 -30.70 15.15 -16.55
C LEU A 226 -31.87 15.60 -17.43
N ARG A 227 -31.73 16.75 -18.10
CA ARG A 227 -32.75 17.28 -19.01
C ARG A 227 -33.06 16.28 -20.13
N ARG A 228 -32.04 15.73 -20.80
CA ARG A 228 -32.21 14.75 -21.89
C ARG A 228 -32.93 13.50 -21.40
N ARG A 229 -32.50 12.91 -20.27
CA ARG A 229 -33.12 11.73 -19.67
C ARG A 229 -34.61 11.95 -19.36
N LEU A 230 -34.98 13.13 -18.84
CA LEU A 230 -36.37 13.48 -18.54
C LEU A 230 -37.22 13.72 -19.80
N VAL A 231 -36.66 14.42 -20.81
CA VAL A 231 -37.38 14.72 -22.07
C VAL A 231 -37.62 13.46 -22.88
N ASP A 232 -36.59 12.63 -23.03
CA ASP A 232 -36.66 11.41 -23.84
C ASP A 232 -37.26 10.22 -23.06
N GLN A 233 -37.73 10.46 -21.82
CA GLN A 233 -38.26 9.42 -20.93
C GLN A 233 -37.34 8.19 -20.88
N TRP A 234 -36.04 8.45 -20.66
CA TRP A 234 -35.01 7.41 -20.51
C TRP A 234 -34.86 6.45 -21.70
N GLN A 235 -35.34 6.76 -22.91
CA GLN A 235 -35.30 5.83 -24.05
C GLN A 235 -33.92 5.23 -24.37
N GLY A 236 -32.83 5.99 -24.18
CA GLY A 236 -31.46 5.50 -24.39
C GLY A 236 -30.89 4.60 -23.29
N GLU A 237 -31.50 4.60 -22.09
CA GLU A 237 -31.05 3.85 -20.91
C GLU A 237 -32.25 3.24 -20.17
N ARG A 238 -33.26 2.78 -20.92
CA ARG A 238 -34.55 2.40 -20.34
C ARG A 238 -34.37 1.19 -19.40
N PRO A 239 -34.80 1.28 -18.14
CA PRO A 239 -34.76 0.14 -17.22
C PRO A 239 -35.56 -1.06 -17.75
N ALA A 240 -35.19 -2.27 -17.34
CA ALA A 240 -35.97 -3.47 -17.62
C ALA A 240 -37.38 -3.34 -17.00
N SER A 241 -38.39 -3.91 -17.66
CA SER A 241 -39.80 -3.75 -17.26
C SER A 241 -40.16 -4.36 -15.90
N ASP A 242 -39.32 -5.26 -15.39
CA ASP A 242 -39.44 -6.01 -14.14
C ASP A 242 -38.46 -5.54 -13.05
N ASP A 243 -37.74 -4.44 -13.28
CA ASP A 243 -36.82 -3.86 -12.30
C ASP A 243 -37.62 -3.30 -11.10
N ALA A 244 -37.67 -4.07 -10.01
CA ALA A 244 -38.34 -3.69 -8.77
C ALA A 244 -37.66 -2.49 -8.06
N GLY A 245 -36.43 -2.13 -8.47
CA GLY A 245 -35.58 -1.10 -7.88
C GLY A 245 -35.56 0.23 -8.63
N VAL A 246 -36.38 0.44 -9.67
CA VAL A 246 -36.35 1.68 -10.49
C VAL A 246 -36.50 2.95 -9.65
N ARG A 247 -37.30 2.91 -8.56
CA ARG A 247 -37.50 4.07 -7.67
C ARG A 247 -36.33 4.33 -6.70
N THR A 248 -35.51 3.32 -6.45
CA THR A 248 -34.30 3.40 -5.61
C THR A 248 -33.03 3.57 -6.43
N ARG A 249 -33.13 3.56 -7.76
CA ARG A 249 -32.02 3.80 -8.67
C ARG A 249 -31.46 5.23 -8.54
N THR A 250 -30.15 5.35 -8.71
CA THR A 250 -29.41 6.62 -8.79
C THR A 250 -29.63 7.29 -10.15
N PRO A 251 -30.35 8.43 -10.24
CA PRO A 251 -30.75 9.04 -11.52
C PRO A 251 -29.59 9.65 -12.32
N LEU A 252 -28.55 10.09 -11.61
CA LEU A 252 -27.38 10.76 -12.13
C LEU A 252 -26.12 10.01 -11.69
N ARG A 253 -26.13 8.69 -11.86
CA ARG A 253 -25.04 7.79 -11.45
C ARG A 253 -23.66 8.22 -11.95
N ASP A 254 -23.60 8.91 -13.10
CA ASP A 254 -22.36 9.46 -13.68
C ASP A 254 -21.79 10.67 -12.91
N PHE A 255 -22.57 11.22 -11.96
CA PHE A 255 -22.31 12.49 -11.28
C PHE A 255 -22.53 12.48 -9.76
N VAL A 256 -23.27 11.50 -9.21
CA VAL A 256 -23.49 11.29 -7.77
C VAL A 256 -23.45 9.80 -7.43
N PRO A 257 -22.87 9.41 -6.28
CA PRO A 257 -22.85 8.02 -5.85
C PRO A 257 -24.23 7.57 -5.35
N GLY A 258 -24.43 6.25 -5.28
CA GLY A 258 -25.64 5.64 -4.71
C GLY A 258 -25.72 5.81 -3.19
N ASN A 259 -24.62 5.56 -2.48
CA ASN A 259 -24.50 5.81 -1.04
C ASN A 259 -23.47 6.90 -0.72
N LEU A 260 -23.61 7.48 0.48
CA LEU A 260 -22.61 8.38 1.05
C LEU A 260 -21.30 7.60 1.19
N PHE A 261 -20.21 8.11 0.60
CA PHE A 261 -18.85 7.51 0.56
C PHE A 261 -18.57 6.43 -0.50
N ASP A 262 -19.52 6.09 -1.39
CA ASP A 262 -19.18 5.29 -2.57
C ASP A 262 -18.41 6.15 -3.60
N GLU A 263 -17.54 5.51 -4.38
CA GLU A 263 -16.80 6.17 -5.46
C GLU A 263 -17.74 6.62 -6.60
N LEU A 264 -17.41 7.75 -7.25
CA LEU A 264 -18.16 8.26 -8.40
C LEU A 264 -17.80 7.45 -9.66
N LEU A 265 -18.47 6.31 -9.79
CA LEU A 265 -18.47 5.40 -10.93
C LEU A 265 -17.21 5.40 -11.81
N VAL A 266 -16.26 4.56 -11.41
CA VAL A 266 -15.64 3.55 -12.30
C VAL A 266 -16.78 2.80 -13.02
N PRO A 267 -16.59 2.21 -14.23
CA PRO A 267 -17.61 1.34 -14.82
C PRO A 267 -18.15 0.33 -13.79
N ASP A 268 -19.42 0.43 -13.41
CA ASP A 268 -20.02 -0.43 -12.39
C ASP A 268 -20.51 -1.72 -13.03
N VAL A 269 -20.25 -2.84 -12.36
CA VAL A 269 -20.67 -4.17 -12.79
C VAL A 269 -21.87 -4.58 -11.97
N GLU A 270 -22.97 -4.90 -12.66
CA GLU A 270 -24.17 -5.46 -12.04
C GLU A 270 -23.96 -6.94 -11.70
N PHE A 271 -24.16 -7.33 -10.46
CA PHE A 271 -24.08 -8.72 -10.00
C PHE A 271 -25.47 -9.28 -9.75
N GLN A 272 -25.79 -10.38 -10.42
CA GLN A 272 -26.98 -11.19 -10.10
C GLN A 272 -26.58 -12.25 -9.07
N VAL A 273 -26.99 -12.05 -7.82
CA VAL A 273 -26.58 -12.86 -6.67
C VAL A 273 -27.69 -13.84 -6.27
N PRO A 274 -27.43 -15.16 -6.27
CA PRO A 274 -28.35 -16.15 -5.72
C PRO A 274 -28.58 -15.96 -4.21
N TRP A 275 -29.84 -15.73 -3.83
CA TRP A 275 -30.28 -15.47 -2.45
C TRP A 275 -31.09 -16.62 -1.85
N ALA A 276 -31.64 -16.40 -0.64
CA ALA A 276 -32.50 -17.38 0.02
C ALA A 276 -33.79 -17.66 -0.78
N ARG A 277 -34.29 -18.90 -0.69
CA ARG A 277 -35.56 -19.35 -1.32
C ARG A 277 -35.62 -19.21 -2.85
N GLY A 278 -34.48 -19.09 -3.53
CA GLY A 278 -34.40 -18.99 -4.99
C GLY A 278 -34.58 -17.57 -5.53
N ASP A 279 -34.66 -16.57 -4.67
CA ASP A 279 -34.66 -15.17 -5.08
C ASP A 279 -33.27 -14.76 -5.61
N VAL A 280 -33.24 -13.77 -6.50
CA VAL A 280 -31.99 -13.16 -7.02
C VAL A 280 -31.97 -11.70 -6.60
N HIS A 281 -30.87 -11.27 -5.99
CA HIS A 281 -30.61 -9.86 -5.69
C HIS A 281 -29.66 -9.25 -6.70
N VAL A 282 -29.85 -7.97 -6.96
CA VAL A 282 -28.96 -7.17 -7.80
C VAL A 282 -28.06 -6.34 -6.89
N GLU A 283 -26.76 -6.55 -7.03
CA GLU A 283 -25.71 -5.82 -6.31
C GLU A 283 -24.77 -5.15 -7.31
N HIS A 284 -23.97 -4.17 -6.87
CA HIS A 284 -23.05 -3.45 -7.75
C HIS A 284 -21.64 -3.38 -7.15
N LEU A 285 -20.61 -3.52 -7.98
CA LEU A 285 -19.22 -3.24 -7.60
C LEU A 285 -18.47 -2.51 -8.73
N PRO A 286 -17.47 -1.67 -8.41
CA PRO A 286 -16.56 -1.10 -9.40
C PRO A 286 -15.88 -2.18 -10.25
N ALA A 287 -15.74 -1.97 -11.56
CA ALA A 287 -15.25 -3.00 -12.48
C ALA A 287 -13.88 -3.60 -12.15
N LEU A 288 -12.88 -2.79 -11.74
CA LEU A 288 -11.58 -3.34 -11.33
C LEU A 288 -11.69 -4.24 -10.10
N ARG A 289 -12.57 -3.88 -9.16
CA ARG A 289 -12.87 -4.69 -7.98
C ARG A 289 -13.66 -5.94 -8.35
N ALA A 290 -14.61 -5.85 -9.28
CA ALA A 290 -15.37 -6.96 -9.81
C ALA A 290 -14.45 -8.01 -10.46
N ILE A 291 -13.51 -7.58 -11.30
CA ILE A 291 -12.51 -8.46 -11.92
C ILE A 291 -11.62 -9.11 -10.85
N ARG A 292 -11.15 -8.35 -9.86
CA ARG A 292 -10.28 -8.87 -8.80
C ARG A 292 -10.96 -9.88 -7.88
N GLU A 293 -12.19 -9.59 -7.44
CA GLU A 293 -12.90 -10.43 -6.46
C GLU A 293 -13.64 -11.61 -7.10
N PHE A 294 -14.09 -11.47 -8.36
CA PHE A 294 -14.92 -12.46 -9.05
C PHE A 294 -14.32 -12.91 -10.39
N LEU A 295 -12.99 -12.93 -10.49
CA LEU A 295 -12.31 -13.63 -11.57
C LEU A 295 -12.78 -15.10 -11.61
N PRO A 296 -12.98 -15.72 -12.78
CA PRO A 296 -13.46 -17.10 -12.85
C PRO A 296 -12.57 -18.05 -12.05
N GLY A 297 -13.16 -18.79 -11.10
CA GLY A 297 -12.47 -19.64 -10.12
C GLY A 297 -12.34 -19.04 -8.71
N ASN A 298 -12.56 -17.73 -8.52
CA ASN A 298 -12.56 -17.11 -7.19
C ASN A 298 -13.80 -17.48 -6.39
N VAL A 299 -13.60 -18.05 -5.20
CA VAL A 299 -14.68 -18.22 -4.23
C VAL A 299 -14.74 -17.00 -3.32
N SER A 300 -15.87 -16.30 -3.35
CA SER A 300 -16.11 -15.11 -2.54
C SER A 300 -17.29 -15.30 -1.59
N ARG A 301 -17.17 -14.73 -0.39
CA ARG A 301 -18.26 -14.61 0.59
C ARG A 301 -18.83 -13.19 0.67
N HIS A 302 -18.45 -12.30 -0.25
CA HIS A 302 -18.81 -10.88 -0.21
C HIS A 302 -20.32 -10.65 -0.04
N PHE A 303 -21.15 -11.41 -0.75
CA PHE A 303 -22.61 -11.32 -0.68
C PHE A 303 -23.27 -12.42 0.17
N GLY A 304 -22.48 -13.15 0.96
CA GLY A 304 -22.91 -14.34 1.72
C GLY A 304 -23.55 -14.05 3.08
N VAL A 305 -24.60 -13.22 3.12
CA VAL A 305 -25.20 -12.73 4.39
C VAL A 305 -26.04 -13.81 5.12
N TRP A 306 -26.75 -14.67 4.38
CA TRP A 306 -27.69 -15.67 4.93
C TRP A 306 -27.19 -17.11 4.91
N ALA A 307 -27.75 -17.95 5.80
CA ALA A 307 -27.29 -19.31 6.03
C ALA A 307 -27.37 -20.25 4.81
N SER A 308 -28.31 -20.02 3.87
CA SER A 308 -28.60 -20.90 2.73
C SER A 308 -27.76 -20.65 1.48
N SER A 309 -27.07 -19.50 1.36
CA SER A 309 -26.25 -19.15 0.20
C SER A 309 -25.09 -18.25 0.65
N LYS A 310 -24.06 -18.88 1.22
CA LYS A 310 -22.94 -18.17 1.90
C LYS A 310 -21.75 -17.87 0.98
N ARG A 311 -21.69 -18.51 -0.18
CA ARG A 311 -20.49 -18.56 -1.04
C ARG A 311 -20.92 -18.46 -2.49
N HIS A 312 -20.27 -17.57 -3.22
CA HIS A 312 -20.58 -17.25 -4.60
C HIS A 312 -19.31 -17.21 -5.43
N TRP A 313 -19.41 -17.58 -6.70
CA TRP A 313 -18.29 -17.53 -7.64
C TRP A 313 -18.77 -17.40 -9.09
N VAL A 314 -17.81 -17.16 -9.98
CA VAL A 314 -17.95 -17.39 -11.42
C VAL A 314 -17.23 -18.69 -11.76
N SER A 315 -17.95 -19.65 -12.32
CA SER A 315 -17.41 -20.98 -12.63
C SER A 315 -16.35 -20.94 -13.74
N LEU A 316 -15.40 -21.88 -13.70
CA LEU A 316 -14.46 -22.10 -14.80
C LEU A 316 -15.18 -22.69 -16.02
N SER A 317 -14.67 -22.40 -17.22
CA SER A 317 -15.18 -22.96 -18.47
C SER A 317 -14.67 -24.40 -18.67
N ALA A 318 -15.48 -25.30 -19.19
CA ALA A 318 -15.00 -26.65 -19.55
C ALA A 318 -14.07 -26.66 -20.77
N ARG A 319 -14.04 -25.56 -21.55
CA ARG A 319 -13.19 -25.43 -22.73
C ARG A 319 -11.78 -25.00 -22.32
N MET A 320 -10.77 -25.71 -22.79
CA MET A 320 -9.37 -25.38 -22.57
C MET A 320 -8.67 -25.05 -23.89
N ASP A 321 -7.65 -24.22 -23.84
CA ASP A 321 -6.75 -23.94 -24.95
C ASP A 321 -5.63 -24.99 -25.07
N SER A 322 -4.72 -24.81 -26.04
CA SER A 322 -3.59 -25.73 -26.30
C SER A 322 -2.55 -25.76 -25.17
N GLU A 323 -2.54 -24.76 -24.29
CA GLU A 323 -1.64 -24.65 -23.13
C GLU A 323 -2.32 -25.10 -21.84
N GLY A 324 -3.55 -25.66 -21.92
CA GLY A 324 -4.29 -26.15 -20.77
C GLY A 324 -4.99 -25.08 -19.95
N ARG A 325 -5.09 -23.84 -20.45
CA ARG A 325 -5.81 -22.75 -19.77
C ARG A 325 -7.29 -22.79 -20.10
N HIS A 326 -8.15 -22.47 -19.13
CA HIS A 326 -9.59 -22.39 -19.37
C HIS A 326 -9.94 -21.15 -20.21
N ALA A 327 -10.64 -21.36 -21.31
CA ALA A 327 -11.08 -20.31 -22.22
C ALA A 327 -12.40 -19.69 -21.73
N ILE A 328 -12.32 -18.46 -21.24
CA ILE A 328 -13.43 -17.70 -20.67
C ILE A 328 -13.97 -16.72 -21.71
N ASP A 329 -15.26 -16.83 -22.01
CA ASP A 329 -15.95 -15.86 -22.86
C ASP A 329 -16.23 -14.56 -22.09
N VAL A 330 -15.75 -13.43 -22.60
CA VAL A 330 -16.03 -12.09 -22.06
C VAL A 330 -17.53 -11.77 -22.00
N ALA A 331 -18.36 -12.44 -22.78
CA ALA A 331 -19.82 -12.32 -22.71
C ALA A 331 -20.40 -12.74 -21.34
N ARG A 332 -19.70 -13.60 -20.57
CA ARG A 332 -20.07 -13.94 -19.17
C ARG A 332 -20.04 -12.72 -18.25
N PHE A 333 -19.25 -11.72 -18.61
CA PHE A 333 -19.12 -10.44 -17.91
C PHE A 333 -19.95 -9.33 -18.58
N GLY A 334 -20.80 -9.67 -19.55
CA GLY A 334 -21.47 -8.68 -20.38
C GLY A 334 -20.49 -7.76 -21.10
N GLY A 335 -19.33 -8.29 -21.51
CA GLY A 335 -18.23 -7.53 -22.06
C GLY A 335 -18.67 -6.56 -23.15
N MET A 336 -18.44 -5.27 -22.93
CA MET A 336 -18.65 -4.22 -23.92
C MET A 336 -17.30 -3.81 -24.49
N ALA A 337 -17.13 -3.87 -25.81
CA ALA A 337 -15.87 -3.50 -26.45
C ALA A 337 -15.52 -2.03 -26.17
N VAL A 338 -14.27 -1.79 -25.77
CA VAL A 338 -13.76 -0.46 -25.37
C VAL A 338 -12.68 0.02 -26.33
N ASP A 339 -11.63 -0.79 -26.51
CA ASP A 339 -10.45 -0.42 -27.29
C ASP A 339 -9.80 -1.66 -27.95
N GLU A 340 -8.85 -1.43 -28.86
CA GLU A 340 -8.01 -2.44 -29.47
C GLU A 340 -6.53 -2.06 -29.30
N ILE A 341 -5.75 -2.96 -28.70
CA ILE A 341 -4.30 -2.78 -28.54
C ILE A 341 -3.56 -3.76 -29.42
N THR A 342 -2.49 -3.29 -30.05
CA THR A 342 -1.54 -4.14 -30.76
C THR A 342 -0.48 -4.62 -29.77
N THR A 343 -0.46 -5.92 -29.49
CA THR A 343 0.58 -6.57 -28.70
C THR A 343 1.56 -7.30 -29.62
N ALA A 344 2.68 -7.80 -29.07
CA ALA A 344 3.65 -8.59 -29.82
C ALA A 344 3.01 -9.83 -30.49
N ASP A 345 1.94 -10.36 -29.89
CA ASP A 345 1.25 -11.56 -30.35
C ASP A 345 0.05 -11.26 -31.27
N GLY A 346 -0.24 -10.00 -31.57
CA GLY A 346 -1.33 -9.56 -32.46
C GLY A 346 -2.26 -8.50 -31.85
N VAL A 347 -3.37 -8.22 -32.53
CA VAL A 347 -4.37 -7.26 -32.02
C VAL A 347 -5.28 -7.96 -31.02
N VAL A 348 -5.44 -7.34 -29.85
CA VAL A 348 -6.30 -7.80 -28.76
C VAL A 348 -7.39 -6.76 -28.53
N ARG A 349 -8.65 -7.18 -28.57
CA ARG A 349 -9.79 -6.32 -28.27
C ARG A 349 -10.13 -6.40 -26.78
N ILE A 350 -10.28 -5.25 -26.15
CA ILE A 350 -10.50 -5.11 -24.71
C ILE A 350 -11.99 -4.86 -24.45
N TYR A 351 -12.53 -5.57 -23.47
CA TYR A 351 -13.94 -5.53 -23.09
C TYR A 351 -14.07 -5.08 -21.62
N ALA A 352 -14.94 -4.10 -21.37
CA ALA A 352 -15.32 -3.71 -20.02
C ALA A 352 -16.46 -4.60 -19.49
N PRO A 353 -16.35 -5.11 -18.26
CA PRO A 353 -17.45 -5.85 -17.64
C PRO A 353 -18.61 -4.90 -17.36
N THR A 354 -19.84 -5.36 -17.58
CA THR A 354 -21.07 -4.60 -17.28
C THR A 354 -22.06 -5.37 -16.41
N ARG A 355 -22.04 -6.71 -16.49
CA ARG A 355 -22.91 -7.59 -15.69
C ARG A 355 -22.27 -8.95 -15.48
N VAL A 356 -22.47 -9.55 -14.31
CA VAL A 356 -22.00 -10.89 -13.94
C VAL A 356 -23.11 -11.63 -13.22
N THR A 357 -23.38 -12.86 -13.63
CA THR A 357 -24.27 -13.74 -12.89
C THR A 357 -23.43 -14.66 -12.01
N LEU A 358 -23.66 -14.62 -10.70
CA LEU A 358 -22.96 -15.48 -9.74
C LEU A 358 -23.67 -16.81 -9.58
N GLU A 359 -22.89 -17.84 -9.28
CA GLU A 359 -23.36 -19.19 -9.02
C GLU A 359 -23.09 -19.59 -7.56
N PRO A 360 -23.91 -20.47 -6.96
CA PRO A 360 -23.56 -21.14 -5.71
C PRO A 360 -22.30 -21.99 -5.90
N VAL A 361 -21.40 -21.96 -4.92
CA VAL A 361 -20.15 -22.74 -4.95
C VAL A 361 -20.45 -24.21 -4.60
N PRO A 362 -20.01 -25.19 -5.42
CA PRO A 362 -20.16 -26.61 -5.12
C PRO A 362 -19.53 -27.01 -3.77
N GLU A 363 -20.00 -28.12 -3.18
CA GLU A 363 -19.48 -28.57 -1.87
C GLU A 363 -18.03 -29.05 -1.95
N GLU A 364 -17.60 -29.56 -3.11
CA GLU A 364 -16.24 -30.04 -3.34
C GLU A 364 -15.23 -28.89 -3.40
N ILE A 365 -15.68 -27.67 -3.73
CA ILE A 365 -14.83 -26.49 -3.88
C ILE A 365 -14.68 -25.76 -2.55
N SER A 366 -13.41 -25.54 -2.18
CA SER A 366 -13.03 -24.82 -0.96
C SER A 366 -12.95 -23.31 -1.18
N ASP A 367 -13.17 -22.56 -0.10
CA ASP A 367 -13.03 -21.10 -0.02
C ASP A 367 -11.60 -20.61 -0.19
N ALA A 368 -10.63 -21.53 -0.15
CA ALA A 368 -9.23 -21.24 -0.44
C ALA A 368 -8.96 -21.08 -1.95
N SER A 369 -9.93 -21.39 -2.82
CA SER A 369 -9.79 -21.23 -4.27
C SER A 369 -9.72 -19.75 -4.66
N SER A 370 -8.61 -19.39 -5.30
CA SER A 370 -8.25 -17.99 -5.57
C SER A 370 -7.43 -17.87 -6.85
N MET A 371 -7.73 -16.85 -7.62
CA MET A 371 -7.30 -16.53 -8.97
C MET A 371 -6.99 -15.03 -9.03
N ARG A 372 -5.92 -14.71 -9.75
CA ARG A 372 -5.41 -13.35 -9.96
C ARG A 372 -5.38 -13.08 -11.46
N ALA A 373 -5.77 -11.87 -11.84
CA ALA A 373 -5.60 -11.39 -13.20
C ALA A 373 -4.14 -10.97 -13.43
N ASP A 374 -3.59 -11.29 -14.60
CA ASP A 374 -2.28 -10.80 -15.02
C ASP A 374 -2.49 -9.43 -15.65
N TRP A 375 -2.39 -8.40 -14.81
CA TRP A 375 -2.70 -7.02 -15.18
C TRP A 375 -1.64 -6.45 -16.12
N ILE A 376 -2.12 -5.79 -17.17
CA ILE A 376 -1.35 -5.00 -18.11
C ILE A 376 -1.83 -3.55 -17.99
N PHE A 377 -0.87 -2.64 -17.88
CA PHE A 377 -1.09 -1.20 -17.81
C PHE A 377 -0.67 -0.55 -19.12
N HIS A 378 -1.55 0.28 -19.67
CA HIS A 378 -1.24 1.15 -20.79
C HIS A 378 -1.82 2.54 -20.53
N ALA A 379 -1.04 3.59 -20.77
CA ALA A 379 -1.47 4.95 -20.55
C ALA A 379 -1.05 5.87 -21.70
N THR A 380 -1.98 6.74 -22.12
CA THR A 380 -1.77 7.70 -23.20
C THR A 380 -2.19 9.09 -22.74
N PRO A 381 -1.26 10.05 -22.66
CA PRO A 381 -1.62 11.45 -22.40
C PRO A 381 -2.50 12.01 -23.52
N LEU A 382 -3.59 12.70 -23.18
CA LEU A 382 -4.55 13.22 -24.17
C LEU A 382 -4.23 14.65 -24.65
N GLY A 383 -3.12 15.21 -24.18
CA GLY A 383 -2.62 16.53 -24.57
C GLY A 383 -1.14 16.70 -24.20
N ALA A 384 -0.58 17.89 -24.44
CA ALA A 384 0.83 18.17 -24.17
C ALA A 384 1.18 18.20 -22.67
N GLY A 385 0.19 18.38 -21.80
CA GLY A 385 0.39 18.58 -20.36
C GLY A 385 1.06 19.92 -20.04
N THR A 386 1.11 20.23 -18.74
CA THR A 386 1.84 21.38 -18.21
C THR A 386 3.14 20.90 -17.59
N LYS A 387 4.28 21.28 -18.18
CA LYS A 387 5.60 20.94 -17.65
C LYS A 387 5.80 21.61 -16.29
N LEU A 388 6.20 20.82 -15.29
CA LEU A 388 6.51 21.32 -13.97
C LEU A 388 7.95 21.83 -13.94
N ALA A 389 8.15 23.03 -13.41
CA ALA A 389 9.47 23.62 -13.27
C ALA A 389 10.19 23.01 -12.06
N LEU A 390 10.95 21.94 -12.28
CA LEU A 390 11.80 21.35 -11.25
C LEU A 390 13.02 22.22 -10.98
N SER A 391 13.44 22.32 -9.72
CA SER A 391 14.55 23.15 -9.25
C SER A 391 15.73 22.29 -8.76
N GLY A 392 16.92 22.89 -8.70
CA GLY A 392 18.11 22.30 -8.08
C GLY A 392 18.42 20.85 -8.49
N ALA A 393 18.65 20.00 -7.48
CA ALA A 393 19.00 18.58 -7.62
C ALA A 393 17.96 17.75 -8.39
N LEU A 394 16.69 18.15 -8.38
CA LEU A 394 15.62 17.42 -9.08
C LEU A 394 15.81 17.42 -10.60
N LYS A 395 16.42 18.47 -11.18
CA LYS A 395 16.73 18.49 -12.62
C LYS A 395 17.75 17.42 -13.03
N GLY A 396 18.61 17.00 -12.10
CA GLY A 396 19.57 15.92 -12.34
C GLY A 396 18.93 14.54 -12.27
N MET A 397 17.84 14.40 -11.52
CA MET A 397 17.15 13.12 -11.29
C MET A 397 15.98 12.90 -12.25
N PHE A 398 15.22 13.95 -12.56
CA PHE A 398 14.05 13.90 -13.42
C PHE A 398 14.31 14.73 -14.67
N GLY A 399 14.28 14.08 -15.83
CA GLY A 399 14.47 14.75 -17.10
C GLY A 399 13.27 15.63 -17.46
N GLU A 400 12.07 15.12 -17.23
CA GLU A 400 10.82 15.86 -17.42
C GLU A 400 9.73 15.31 -16.49
N VAL A 401 8.93 16.21 -15.91
CA VAL A 401 7.67 15.87 -15.25
C VAL A 401 6.61 16.85 -15.74
N ALA A 402 5.48 16.32 -16.22
CA ALA A 402 4.36 17.10 -16.72
C ALA A 402 3.06 16.68 -16.04
N ALA A 403 2.25 17.68 -15.68
CA ALA A 403 0.91 17.47 -15.16
C ALA A 403 -0.11 17.43 -16.30
N HIS A 404 -0.91 16.39 -16.34
CA HIS A 404 -1.97 16.21 -17.32
C HIS A 404 -3.32 16.30 -16.61
N LEU A 405 -3.90 17.50 -16.64
CA LEU A 405 -5.15 17.83 -15.94
C LEU A 405 -6.32 17.94 -16.91
N HIS A 406 -7.49 17.44 -16.52
CA HIS A 406 -8.73 17.58 -17.28
C HIS A 406 -9.16 19.05 -17.40
N SER A 407 -8.90 19.87 -16.37
CA SER A 407 -9.16 21.31 -16.38
C SER A 407 -8.42 22.05 -17.52
N GLN A 408 -7.31 21.47 -18.00
CA GLN A 408 -6.50 21.99 -19.10
C GLN A 408 -6.73 21.25 -20.44
N GLY A 409 -7.68 20.31 -20.49
CA GLY A 409 -7.86 19.41 -21.63
C GLY A 409 -6.68 18.45 -21.85
N GLY A 410 -5.84 18.27 -20.83
CA GLY A 410 -4.62 17.47 -20.85
C GLY A 410 -4.89 15.99 -20.61
N GLY A 411 -5.28 15.62 -19.37
CA GLY A 411 -5.68 14.26 -18.93
C GLY A 411 -4.79 13.08 -19.36
N VAL A 412 -5.02 11.91 -18.76
CA VAL A 412 -4.43 10.65 -19.22
C VAL A 412 -5.52 9.62 -19.40
N ARG A 413 -5.55 9.00 -20.58
CA ARG A 413 -6.32 7.79 -20.83
C ARG A 413 -5.53 6.62 -20.28
N VAL A 414 -6.06 5.98 -19.25
CA VAL A 414 -5.45 4.82 -18.62
C VAL A 414 -6.32 3.59 -18.89
N LEU A 415 -5.67 2.55 -19.38
CA LEU A 415 -6.27 1.27 -19.67
C LEU A 415 -5.60 0.20 -18.82
N ARG A 416 -6.38 -0.47 -17.98
CA ARG A 416 -5.94 -1.61 -17.17
C ARG A 416 -6.75 -2.82 -17.57
N TYR A 417 -6.08 -3.84 -18.09
CA TYR A 417 -6.74 -5.02 -18.63
C TYR A 417 -5.92 -6.28 -18.36
N ALA A 418 -6.57 -7.42 -18.51
CA ALA A 418 -5.93 -8.73 -18.39
C ALA A 418 -6.37 -9.62 -19.56
N GLU A 419 -5.40 -10.23 -20.21
CA GLU A 419 -5.62 -11.29 -21.22
C GLU A 419 -5.68 -12.67 -20.57
N PHE A 420 -4.96 -12.82 -19.46
CA PHE A 420 -4.76 -14.05 -18.73
C PHE A 420 -5.06 -13.84 -17.24
N GLY A 421 -5.24 -14.95 -16.55
CA GLY A 421 -5.22 -15.01 -15.11
C GLY A 421 -4.74 -16.36 -14.64
N GLN A 422 -4.23 -16.42 -13.42
CA GLN A 422 -3.64 -17.60 -12.84
C GLN A 422 -3.97 -17.69 -11.36
N GLY A 423 -4.01 -18.91 -10.84
CA GLY A 423 -4.26 -19.15 -9.44
C GLY A 423 -4.37 -20.62 -9.12
N VAL A 424 -5.09 -20.90 -8.05
CA VAL A 424 -5.22 -22.24 -7.46
C VAL A 424 -6.68 -22.54 -7.19
N LEU A 425 -7.13 -23.68 -7.71
CA LEU A 425 -8.43 -24.28 -7.39
C LEU A 425 -8.24 -25.37 -6.33
N TRP A 426 -9.04 -25.30 -5.26
CA TRP A 426 -9.05 -26.31 -4.21
C TRP A 426 -10.31 -27.16 -4.32
N GLU A 427 -10.16 -28.37 -4.85
CA GLU A 427 -11.26 -29.33 -5.06
C GLU A 427 -11.03 -30.60 -4.25
N SER A 428 -12.01 -30.97 -3.41
CA SER A 428 -11.98 -32.17 -2.57
C SER A 428 -10.71 -32.28 -1.71
N GLY A 429 -10.19 -31.14 -1.24
CA GLY A 429 -8.96 -31.04 -0.44
C GLY A 429 -7.65 -31.09 -1.24
N LYS A 430 -7.72 -31.21 -2.57
CA LYS A 430 -6.55 -31.14 -3.45
C LYS A 430 -6.44 -29.74 -4.07
N SER A 431 -5.24 -29.17 -4.00
CA SER A 431 -4.87 -27.94 -4.67
C SER A 431 -4.38 -28.24 -6.09
N THR A 432 -4.92 -27.54 -7.08
CA THR A 432 -4.46 -27.60 -8.48
C THR A 432 -4.25 -26.19 -9.02
N PRO A 433 -3.08 -25.89 -9.59
CA PRO A 433 -2.85 -24.66 -10.35
C PRO A 433 -3.77 -24.59 -11.56
N VAL A 434 -4.32 -23.41 -11.82
CA VAL A 434 -5.26 -23.16 -12.91
C VAL A 434 -4.89 -21.85 -13.60
N GLY A 435 -4.86 -21.89 -14.94
CA GLY A 435 -4.76 -20.71 -15.78
C GLY A 435 -6.07 -20.45 -16.52
N ILE A 436 -6.38 -19.18 -16.77
CA ILE A 436 -7.50 -18.74 -17.60
C ILE A 436 -6.99 -17.83 -18.72
N ARG A 437 -7.73 -17.81 -19.83
CA ARG A 437 -7.53 -16.88 -20.94
C ARG A 437 -8.86 -16.32 -21.39
N PHE A 438 -8.92 -15.02 -21.66
CA PHE A 438 -10.13 -14.38 -22.17
C PHE A 438 -10.24 -14.50 -23.69
N GLU A 439 -11.47 -14.74 -24.14
CA GLU A 439 -11.83 -14.84 -25.56
C GLU A 439 -13.18 -14.16 -25.81
N SER A 440 -13.43 -13.79 -27.07
CA SER A 440 -14.73 -13.31 -27.51
C SER A 440 -15.18 -14.09 -28.73
N GLN A 441 -16.49 -14.37 -28.81
CA GLN A 441 -17.07 -15.02 -29.97
C GLN A 441 -17.62 -13.95 -30.94
N VAL A 442 -16.99 -13.82 -32.11
CA VAL A 442 -17.42 -12.92 -33.20
C VAL A 442 -17.69 -13.77 -34.44
N SER A 443 -18.94 -13.75 -34.93
CA SER A 443 -19.32 -14.41 -36.20
C SER A 443 -18.84 -15.86 -36.33
N GLU A 444 -19.17 -16.70 -35.32
CA GLU A 444 -18.81 -18.12 -35.19
C GLU A 444 -17.32 -18.44 -34.96
N MET A 445 -16.43 -17.45 -34.96
CA MET A 445 -15.01 -17.62 -34.64
C MET A 445 -14.69 -17.11 -33.23
N TRP A 446 -13.75 -17.77 -32.56
CA TRP A 446 -13.22 -17.34 -31.27
C TRP A 446 -11.96 -16.52 -31.51
N GLU A 447 -11.98 -15.29 -31.02
CA GLU A 447 -10.87 -14.35 -31.13
C GLU A 447 -10.27 -14.08 -29.74
N ARG A 448 -9.01 -13.63 -29.74
CA ARG A 448 -8.35 -13.18 -28.51
C ARG A 448 -9.06 -11.95 -27.98
N ALA A 449 -9.31 -11.94 -26.67
CA ALA A 449 -9.92 -10.82 -25.99
C ALA A 449 -9.23 -10.58 -24.65
N ALA A 450 -9.44 -9.39 -24.13
CA ALA A 450 -9.02 -9.02 -22.78
C ALA A 450 -10.22 -8.47 -22.00
N LEU A 451 -10.20 -8.65 -20.69
CA LEU A 451 -11.16 -8.03 -19.78
C LEU A 451 -10.46 -6.89 -19.02
N GLY A 452 -11.04 -5.69 -19.02
CA GLY A 452 -10.38 -4.53 -18.43
C GLY A 452 -11.25 -3.29 -18.36
N VAL A 453 -10.67 -2.16 -17.96
CA VAL A 453 -11.36 -0.87 -17.92
C VAL A 453 -10.50 0.22 -18.54
N GLU A 454 -11.18 1.12 -19.26
CA GLU A 454 -10.63 2.41 -19.64
C GLU A 454 -11.16 3.47 -18.67
N ILE A 455 -10.25 4.26 -18.12
CA ILE A 455 -10.56 5.42 -17.29
C ILE A 455 -9.75 6.62 -17.76
N HIS A 456 -10.39 7.79 -17.75
CA HIS A 456 -9.73 9.06 -18.01
C HIS A 456 -9.45 9.73 -16.67
N VAL A 457 -8.19 9.97 -16.35
CA VAL A 457 -7.77 10.44 -15.02
C VAL A 457 -6.78 11.61 -15.13
N ASP A 458 -6.69 12.39 -14.06
CA ASP A 458 -5.57 13.32 -13.90
C ASP A 458 -4.33 12.55 -13.47
N ALA A 459 -3.19 12.91 -14.04
CA ALA A 459 -1.93 12.24 -13.72
C ALA A 459 -0.71 13.15 -13.89
N LEU A 460 0.35 12.86 -13.13
CA LEU A 460 1.70 13.31 -13.44
C LEU A 460 2.37 12.25 -14.32
N VAL A 461 2.97 12.69 -15.41
CA VAL A 461 3.77 11.85 -16.31
C VAL A 461 5.20 12.32 -16.20
N GLY A 462 6.10 11.42 -15.82
CA GLY A 462 7.49 11.75 -15.58
C GLY A 462 8.45 10.79 -16.26
N ARG A 463 9.67 11.29 -16.49
CA ARG A 463 10.82 10.49 -16.93
C ARG A 463 12.00 10.75 -16.02
N VAL A 464 12.60 9.70 -15.48
CA VAL A 464 13.87 9.81 -14.75
C VAL A 464 15.05 9.94 -15.72
N VAL A 465 16.09 10.61 -15.27
CA VAL A 465 17.40 10.57 -15.93
C VAL A 465 18.01 9.21 -15.63
N ALA A 466 18.49 8.52 -16.66
CA ALA A 466 19.13 7.21 -16.49
C ALA A 466 20.32 7.34 -15.53
N PRO A 467 20.34 6.59 -14.41
CA PRO A 467 21.47 6.60 -13.51
C PRO A 467 22.65 5.84 -14.13
N ASP A 468 23.86 6.26 -13.79
CA ASP A 468 25.07 5.46 -14.00
C ASP A 468 25.28 4.62 -12.74
N PHE A 469 24.94 3.33 -12.80
CA PHE A 469 25.05 2.45 -11.65
C PHE A 469 26.51 2.13 -11.35
N GLU A 470 26.94 2.34 -10.10
CA GLU A 470 28.31 2.03 -9.70
C GLU A 470 28.63 0.55 -9.94
N PRO A 471 29.87 0.20 -10.31
CA PRO A 471 30.24 -1.20 -10.58
C PRO A 471 30.23 -2.07 -9.31
N GLU A 472 30.27 -1.46 -8.13
CA GLU A 472 30.16 -2.18 -6.87
C GLU A 472 28.74 -2.72 -6.68
N LEU A 473 28.65 -3.97 -6.26
CA LEU A 473 27.39 -4.70 -6.13
C LEU A 473 27.07 -4.89 -4.66
N ASP A 474 25.97 -4.30 -4.21
CA ASP A 474 25.45 -4.48 -2.86
C ASP A 474 24.87 -5.89 -2.67
N ALA A 475 25.02 -6.43 -1.45
CA ALA A 475 24.50 -7.74 -1.08
C ALA A 475 22.96 -7.79 -1.17
N VAL A 476 22.29 -6.67 -0.85
CA VAL A 476 20.82 -6.59 -0.93
C VAL A 476 20.35 -6.55 -2.40
N GLU A 477 21.06 -5.81 -3.26
CA GLU A 477 20.75 -5.78 -4.70
C GLU A 477 20.77 -7.19 -5.30
N ARG A 478 21.82 -7.97 -4.99
CA ARG A 478 21.97 -9.36 -5.46
C ARG A 478 20.87 -10.27 -4.94
N THR A 479 20.50 -10.16 -3.67
CA THR A 479 19.40 -10.95 -3.08
C THR A 479 18.06 -10.62 -3.71
N GLU A 480 17.78 -9.34 -3.97
CA GLU A 480 16.56 -8.91 -4.64
C GLU A 480 16.54 -9.39 -6.10
N TRP A 481 17.68 -9.37 -6.80
CA TRP A 481 17.81 -9.93 -8.15
C TRP A 481 17.60 -11.45 -8.18
N LEU A 482 18.15 -12.21 -7.20
CA LEU A 482 17.88 -13.64 -7.05
C LEU A 482 16.38 -13.93 -6.91
N ARG A 483 15.69 -13.18 -6.05
CA ARG A 483 14.24 -13.31 -5.87
C ARG A 483 13.46 -13.02 -7.15
N ASP A 484 13.88 -11.99 -7.90
CA ASP A 484 13.28 -11.61 -9.18
C ASP A 484 13.40 -12.74 -10.21
N LEU A 485 14.60 -13.28 -10.35
CA LEU A 485 14.90 -14.42 -11.21
C LEU A 485 14.03 -15.62 -10.90
N VAL A 486 13.90 -16.03 -9.64
CA VAL A 486 13.05 -17.17 -9.24
C VAL A 486 11.55 -16.88 -9.44
N ARG A 487 11.12 -15.65 -9.20
CA ARG A 487 9.71 -15.25 -9.34
C ARG A 487 9.25 -15.35 -10.79
N ASP A 488 10.03 -14.78 -11.71
CA ASP A 488 9.63 -14.61 -13.12
C ASP A 488 10.25 -15.66 -14.05
N ASP A 489 10.83 -16.73 -13.50
CA ASP A 489 11.40 -17.82 -14.28
C ASP A 489 10.33 -18.61 -15.05
N ALA A 490 10.33 -18.45 -16.38
CA ALA A 490 9.47 -19.19 -17.30
C ALA A 490 9.88 -20.67 -17.46
N SER A 491 11.08 -21.06 -17.03
CA SER A 491 11.54 -22.45 -17.07
C SER A 491 11.03 -23.30 -15.90
N LEU A 492 10.62 -22.67 -14.80
CA LEU A 492 9.94 -23.36 -13.71
C LEU A 492 8.55 -23.82 -14.16
N PRO A 493 8.08 -25.01 -13.74
CA PRO A 493 6.76 -25.50 -14.10
C PRO A 493 5.65 -24.47 -13.79
N PRO A 494 4.64 -24.31 -14.66
CA PRO A 494 3.53 -23.38 -14.42
C PRO A 494 2.71 -23.74 -13.17
N GLU A 495 2.84 -24.98 -12.69
CA GLU A 495 2.22 -25.45 -11.46
C GLU A 495 2.89 -24.91 -10.19
N VAL A 496 4.12 -24.38 -10.27
CA VAL A 496 4.80 -23.79 -9.11
C VAL A 496 4.15 -22.44 -8.81
N SER A 497 3.37 -22.41 -7.72
CA SER A 497 2.64 -21.23 -7.27
C SER A 497 3.59 -20.10 -6.86
N THR A 498 3.09 -18.86 -6.83
CA THR A 498 3.85 -17.69 -6.36
C THR A 498 4.40 -17.88 -4.93
N PHE A 499 3.65 -18.57 -4.06
CA PHE A 499 4.09 -18.87 -2.70
C PHE A 499 5.24 -19.88 -2.69
N GLU A 500 5.19 -20.90 -3.56
CA GLU A 500 6.27 -21.88 -3.68
C GLU A 500 7.52 -21.25 -4.31
N ARG A 501 7.37 -20.35 -5.30
CA ARG A 501 8.49 -19.57 -5.84
C ARG A 501 9.17 -18.71 -4.77
N ALA A 502 8.37 -18.04 -3.91
CA ALA A 502 8.91 -17.30 -2.77
C ALA A 502 9.63 -18.23 -1.77
N ALA A 503 9.07 -19.41 -1.48
CA ALA A 503 9.69 -20.40 -0.60
C ALA A 503 10.99 -20.98 -1.20
N LEU A 504 11.04 -21.21 -2.51
CA LEU A 504 12.26 -21.63 -3.22
C LEU A 504 13.34 -20.54 -3.13
N ALA A 505 12.97 -19.26 -3.25
CA ALA A 505 13.90 -18.16 -3.07
C ALA A 505 14.43 -18.05 -1.62
N ASP A 506 13.56 -18.23 -0.61
CA ASP A 506 13.97 -18.32 0.81
C ASP A 506 15.00 -19.46 1.02
N CYS A 507 14.77 -20.63 0.40
CA CYS A 507 15.69 -21.75 0.46
C CYS A 507 17.01 -21.46 -0.27
N ALA A 508 16.96 -20.78 -1.41
CA ALA A 508 18.13 -20.39 -2.19
C ALA A 508 19.03 -19.39 -1.44
N GLU A 509 18.42 -18.41 -0.76
CA GLU A 509 19.11 -17.44 0.11
C GLU A 509 19.83 -18.15 1.27
N ALA A 510 19.14 -19.04 1.97
CA ALA A 510 19.71 -19.80 3.09
C ALA A 510 20.74 -20.83 2.63
N PHE A 511 20.55 -21.49 1.49
CA PHE A 511 21.57 -22.32 0.86
C PHE A 511 22.84 -21.51 0.60
N ALA A 512 22.72 -20.33 -0.01
CA ALA A 512 23.87 -19.53 -0.36
C ALA A 512 24.65 -19.03 0.86
N ALA A 513 23.99 -18.79 1.98
CA ALA A 513 24.63 -18.43 3.26
C ALA A 513 25.35 -19.61 3.93
N VAL A 514 24.87 -20.84 3.73
CA VAL A 514 25.44 -22.06 4.35
C VAL A 514 26.57 -22.65 3.50
N TRP A 515 26.53 -22.49 2.17
CA TRP A 515 27.49 -23.11 1.26
C TRP A 515 28.90 -22.52 1.36
N ASP A 516 29.93 -23.38 1.34
CA ASP A 516 31.32 -22.97 1.26
C ASP A 516 31.73 -22.65 -0.19
N TRP A 517 31.61 -21.37 -0.54
CA TRP A 517 31.95 -20.87 -1.88
C TRP A 517 33.45 -20.93 -2.20
N SER A 518 34.33 -21.16 -1.23
CA SER A 518 35.75 -21.40 -1.50
C SER A 518 36.00 -22.73 -2.21
N ALA A 519 35.08 -23.68 -2.08
CA ALA A 519 35.09 -24.97 -2.79
C ALA A 519 34.55 -24.88 -4.25
N GLY A 520 34.08 -23.70 -4.67
CA GLY A 520 33.41 -23.49 -5.96
C GLY A 520 31.89 -23.72 -5.91
N SER A 521 31.24 -23.61 -7.06
CA SER A 521 29.79 -23.86 -7.16
C SER A 521 29.45 -25.34 -6.93
N PRO A 522 28.34 -25.65 -6.22
CA PRO A 522 27.92 -27.03 -5.99
C PRO A 522 27.55 -27.73 -7.31
N SER A 523 27.60 -29.06 -7.34
CA SER A 523 26.92 -29.82 -8.40
C SER A 523 25.40 -29.85 -8.13
N GLY A 524 24.59 -30.04 -9.17
CA GLY A 524 23.12 -30.06 -9.03
C GLY A 524 22.61 -31.07 -7.97
N THR A 525 23.23 -32.25 -7.87
CA THR A 525 22.88 -33.25 -6.84
C THR A 525 23.16 -32.77 -5.41
N VAL A 526 24.33 -32.14 -5.18
CA VAL A 526 24.70 -31.64 -3.85
C VAL A 526 23.81 -30.46 -3.47
N PHE A 527 23.51 -29.60 -4.45
CA PHE A 527 22.58 -28.51 -4.28
C PHE A 527 21.17 -28.99 -3.87
N LEU A 528 20.62 -29.99 -4.58
CA LEU A 528 19.30 -30.57 -4.27
C LEU A 528 19.22 -31.16 -2.86
N ASP A 529 20.28 -31.83 -2.39
CA ASP A 529 20.31 -32.39 -1.04
C ASP A 529 20.36 -31.28 0.02
N GLU A 530 21.19 -30.25 -0.20
CA GLU A 530 21.35 -29.16 0.75
C GLU A 530 20.15 -28.22 0.79
N ILE A 531 19.53 -27.90 -0.36
CA ILE A 531 18.33 -27.05 -0.40
C ILE A 531 17.15 -27.71 0.32
N LYS A 532 17.03 -29.05 0.27
CA LYS A 532 16.04 -29.80 1.08
C LYS A 532 16.32 -29.74 2.58
N ARG A 533 17.60 -29.85 2.97
CA ARG A 533 18.01 -29.70 4.37
C ARG A 533 17.65 -28.33 4.89
N VAL A 534 18.01 -27.28 4.15
CA VAL A 534 17.70 -25.89 4.46
C VAL A 534 16.19 -25.64 4.51
N ALA A 535 15.41 -26.17 3.57
CA ALA A 535 13.95 -26.08 3.58
C ALA A 535 13.34 -26.70 4.85
N THR A 536 13.93 -27.78 5.35
CA THR A 536 13.51 -28.42 6.62
C THR A 536 13.80 -27.50 7.80
N VAL A 537 15.02 -26.96 7.88
CA VAL A 537 15.45 -26.02 8.93
C VAL A 537 14.58 -24.75 8.96
N LEU A 538 14.22 -24.23 7.79
CA LEU A 538 13.33 -23.07 7.67
C LEU A 538 11.86 -23.35 8.03
N GLY A 539 11.49 -24.63 8.23
CA GLY A 539 10.12 -25.07 8.46
C GLY A 539 9.21 -25.00 7.23
N LEU A 540 9.79 -24.87 6.04
CA LEU A 540 9.07 -24.84 4.75
C LEU A 540 8.78 -26.25 4.21
N HIS A 541 9.56 -27.24 4.66
CA HIS A 541 9.42 -28.65 4.31
C HIS A 541 9.37 -29.53 5.56
N ASP A 542 8.37 -30.41 5.66
CA ASP A 542 8.33 -31.49 6.67
C ASP A 542 8.41 -32.85 5.96
N PRO A 543 9.52 -33.58 6.07
CA PRO A 543 9.66 -34.91 5.47
C PRO A 543 8.59 -35.91 5.94
N ARG A 544 8.00 -35.72 7.13
CA ARG A 544 6.97 -36.61 7.70
C ARG A 544 5.58 -36.29 7.18
N ASN A 545 5.36 -35.07 6.71
CA ASN A 545 4.10 -34.60 6.14
C ASN A 545 4.41 -33.74 4.90
N PRO A 546 4.83 -34.38 3.78
CA PRO A 546 5.29 -33.66 2.62
C PRO A 546 4.16 -32.82 2.02
N GLY A 547 4.37 -31.51 2.00
CA GLY A 547 3.51 -30.55 1.30
C GLY A 547 3.79 -30.49 -0.20
N THR A 548 3.15 -29.55 -0.90
CA THR A 548 3.34 -29.36 -2.34
C THR A 548 4.76 -28.93 -2.70
N LEU A 549 5.40 -28.09 -1.88
CA LEU A 549 6.81 -27.67 -2.04
C LEU A 549 7.76 -28.87 -2.07
N SER A 550 7.48 -29.95 -1.33
CA SER A 550 8.32 -31.16 -1.31
C SER A 550 8.49 -31.75 -2.70
N THR A 551 7.43 -31.74 -3.51
CA THR A 551 7.45 -32.21 -4.91
C THR A 551 8.45 -31.42 -5.73
N TRP A 552 8.48 -30.10 -5.56
CA TRP A 552 9.37 -29.20 -6.30
C TRP A 552 10.81 -29.27 -5.83
N LEU A 553 11.04 -29.50 -4.53
CA LEU A 553 12.37 -29.74 -3.99
C LEU A 553 12.96 -31.07 -4.49
N ASP A 554 12.13 -32.07 -4.80
CA ASP A 554 12.55 -33.35 -5.39
C ASP A 554 12.78 -33.27 -6.91
N ASP A 555 12.31 -32.22 -7.58
CA ASP A 555 12.43 -32.06 -9.02
C ASP A 555 13.81 -31.51 -9.43
N VAL A 556 14.56 -32.30 -10.21
CA VAL A 556 15.91 -31.96 -10.66
C VAL A 556 15.92 -30.72 -11.55
N SER A 557 14.90 -30.54 -12.39
CA SER A 557 14.82 -29.38 -13.29
C SER A 557 14.58 -28.07 -12.53
N VAL A 558 13.73 -28.13 -11.50
CA VAL A 558 13.52 -27.00 -10.58
C VAL A 558 14.81 -26.69 -9.81
N GLY A 559 15.48 -27.71 -9.28
CA GLY A 559 16.76 -27.55 -8.58
C GLY A 559 17.85 -26.92 -9.46
N ASP A 560 18.01 -27.40 -10.69
CA ASP A 560 18.99 -26.88 -11.64
C ASP A 560 18.68 -25.41 -12.02
N ALA A 561 17.40 -25.07 -12.20
CA ALA A 561 16.98 -23.69 -12.47
C ALA A 561 17.29 -22.75 -11.30
N VAL A 562 16.93 -23.14 -10.06
CA VAL A 562 17.22 -22.33 -8.86
C VAL A 562 18.73 -22.20 -8.64
N LEU A 563 19.52 -23.26 -8.84
CA LEU A 563 20.98 -23.18 -8.75
C LEU A 563 21.56 -22.20 -9.78
N LEU A 564 21.06 -22.21 -11.01
CA LEU A 564 21.47 -21.27 -12.04
C LEU A 564 21.20 -19.82 -11.60
N HIS A 565 20.06 -19.55 -10.98
CA HIS A 565 19.73 -18.22 -10.46
C HIS A 565 20.63 -17.78 -9.31
N VAL A 566 20.96 -18.69 -8.38
CA VAL A 566 21.93 -18.41 -7.30
C VAL A 566 23.30 -18.03 -7.89
N VAL A 567 23.77 -18.76 -8.90
CA VAL A 567 25.04 -18.48 -9.55
C VAL A 567 24.98 -17.16 -10.34
N ALA A 568 23.86 -16.88 -11.03
CA ALA A 568 23.66 -15.64 -11.77
C ALA A 568 23.64 -14.41 -10.85
N ALA A 569 22.96 -14.48 -9.71
CA ALA A 569 22.90 -13.40 -8.71
C ALA A 569 24.26 -13.12 -8.07
N ARG A 570 25.15 -14.11 -8.03
CA ARG A 570 26.54 -13.98 -7.57
C ARG A 570 27.52 -13.47 -8.63
N SER A 571 27.06 -13.22 -9.86
CA SER A 571 27.93 -12.68 -10.91
C SER A 571 28.61 -11.39 -10.46
N ALA A 572 29.87 -11.21 -10.85
CA ALA A 572 30.61 -9.99 -10.59
C ALA A 572 30.19 -8.82 -11.51
N ILE A 573 29.44 -9.12 -12.58
CA ILE A 573 29.00 -8.16 -13.59
C ILE A 573 27.50 -8.30 -13.79
N ARG A 574 26.79 -7.16 -13.84
CA ARG A 574 25.36 -7.11 -14.16
C ARG A 574 25.13 -7.55 -15.62
N SER A 575 24.14 -8.40 -15.85
CA SER A 575 23.66 -8.68 -17.20
C SER A 575 22.79 -7.53 -17.71
N GLU A 576 22.53 -7.48 -19.01
CA GLU A 576 21.60 -6.51 -19.60
C GLU A 576 20.18 -6.60 -18.98
N THR A 577 19.75 -7.81 -18.66
CA THR A 577 18.47 -8.05 -17.96
C THR A 577 18.47 -7.51 -16.53
N TRP A 578 19.58 -7.65 -15.81
CA TRP A 578 19.76 -7.11 -14.46
C TRP A 578 19.78 -5.57 -14.51
N GLU A 579 20.50 -4.95 -15.44
CA GLU A 579 20.50 -3.49 -15.60
C GLU A 579 19.12 -2.92 -15.94
N SER A 580 18.37 -3.60 -16.82
CA SER A 580 16.99 -3.23 -17.16
C SER A 580 16.06 -3.33 -15.94
N TRP A 581 16.17 -4.42 -15.16
CA TRP A 581 15.44 -4.58 -13.90
C TRP A 581 15.78 -3.48 -12.90
N LEU A 582 17.07 -3.19 -12.71
CA LEU A 582 17.54 -2.17 -11.77
C LEU A 582 17.06 -0.78 -12.17
N THR A 583 17.05 -0.49 -13.48
CA THR A 583 16.50 0.74 -14.05
C THR A 583 15.01 0.89 -13.73
N ARG A 584 14.20 -0.15 -13.97
CA ARG A 584 12.76 -0.14 -13.64
C ARG A 584 12.54 0.11 -12.14
N ARG A 585 13.32 -0.56 -11.28
CA ARG A 585 13.24 -0.33 -9.83
C ARG A 585 13.66 1.07 -9.43
N PHE A 586 14.70 1.62 -10.02
CA PHE A 586 15.12 3.01 -9.79
C PHE A 586 14.00 3.99 -10.16
N THR A 587 13.40 3.83 -11.35
CA THR A 587 12.28 4.65 -11.82
C THR A 587 11.08 4.56 -10.87
N LEU A 588 10.71 3.35 -10.43
CA LEU A 588 9.61 3.15 -9.48
C LEU A 588 9.90 3.82 -8.13
N SER A 589 11.15 3.74 -7.67
CA SER A 589 11.60 4.40 -6.43
C SER A 589 11.51 5.91 -6.53
N ALA A 590 11.95 6.48 -7.66
CA ALA A 590 11.90 7.91 -7.92
C ALA A 590 10.46 8.43 -7.98
N ALA A 591 9.56 7.67 -8.63
CA ALA A 591 8.16 8.01 -8.71
C ALA A 591 7.48 8.00 -7.32
N HIS A 592 7.69 6.95 -6.51
CA HIS A 592 7.19 6.90 -5.13
C HIS A 592 7.75 8.04 -4.28
N ALA A 593 9.06 8.30 -4.35
CA ALA A 593 9.70 9.35 -3.57
C ALA A 593 9.15 10.74 -3.96
N LEU A 594 8.88 10.96 -5.25
CA LEU A 594 8.25 12.19 -5.74
C LEU A 594 6.84 12.37 -5.18
N VAL A 595 5.99 11.33 -5.20
CA VAL A 595 4.63 11.40 -4.63
C VAL A 595 4.68 11.78 -3.16
N HIS A 596 5.49 11.06 -2.36
CA HIS A 596 5.60 11.34 -0.93
C HIS A 596 6.17 12.73 -0.66
N ALA A 597 7.14 13.19 -1.46
CA ALA A 597 7.75 14.51 -1.31
C ALA A 597 6.72 15.62 -1.54
N ILE A 598 5.97 15.56 -2.65
CA ILE A 598 4.97 16.58 -2.95
C ILE A 598 3.79 16.51 -1.94
N ALA A 599 3.39 15.31 -1.49
CA ALA A 599 2.33 15.14 -0.51
C ALA A 599 2.71 15.64 0.91
N SER A 600 3.97 15.49 1.31
CA SER A 600 4.44 15.85 2.67
C SER A 600 4.19 17.32 3.06
N GLY A 601 4.16 18.23 2.07
CA GLY A 601 3.90 19.65 2.26
C GLY A 601 2.46 20.07 1.99
N ASN A 602 1.58 19.14 1.61
CA ASN A 602 0.24 19.46 1.11
C ASN A 602 -0.85 18.74 1.90
N SER A 603 -1.55 19.47 2.77
CA SER A 603 -2.69 18.96 3.54
C SER A 603 -3.93 18.63 2.69
N HIS A 604 -3.91 18.93 1.39
CA HIS A 604 -5.01 18.60 0.49
C HIS A 604 -4.79 17.28 -0.25
N VAL A 605 -3.64 16.62 -0.05
CA VAL A 605 -3.30 15.40 -0.77
C VAL A 605 -3.22 14.19 0.13
N ASP A 606 -3.91 13.12 -0.27
CA ASP A 606 -3.72 11.77 0.27
C ASP A 606 -2.93 10.92 -0.74
N PRO A 607 -1.66 10.56 -0.47
CA PRO A 607 -0.85 9.77 -1.39
C PRO A 607 -1.39 8.34 -1.59
N GLU A 608 -2.22 7.82 -0.67
CA GLU A 608 -2.82 6.48 -0.79
C GLU A 608 -3.91 6.43 -1.89
N ASP A 609 -4.44 7.59 -2.30
CA ASP A 609 -5.40 7.70 -3.41
C ASP A 609 -4.73 7.70 -4.79
N LEU A 610 -3.39 7.65 -4.85
CA LEU A 610 -2.60 7.70 -6.09
C LEU A 610 -1.97 6.34 -6.39
N LEU A 611 -1.97 5.98 -7.67
CA LEU A 611 -1.26 4.81 -8.17
C LEU A 611 -0.01 5.22 -8.93
N VAL A 612 1.08 4.53 -8.64
CA VAL A 612 2.33 4.63 -9.40
C VAL A 612 2.45 3.42 -10.33
N ASP A 613 2.56 3.69 -11.62
CA ASP A 613 2.74 2.70 -12.68
C ASP A 613 3.96 3.06 -13.53
N LEU A 614 4.65 2.04 -14.05
CA LEU A 614 5.73 2.22 -15.02
C LEU A 614 5.19 2.10 -16.44
N ASP A 615 5.82 2.78 -17.38
CA ASP A 615 5.55 2.57 -18.80
C ASP A 615 6.07 1.17 -19.22
N PRO A 616 5.27 0.34 -19.90
CA PRO A 616 5.69 -1.01 -20.28
C PRO A 616 6.80 -1.02 -21.33
N ASP A 617 6.89 0.02 -22.16
CA ASP A 617 7.83 0.10 -23.29
C ASP A 617 9.09 0.91 -22.94
N ASP A 618 9.01 1.78 -21.93
CA ASP A 618 10.08 2.69 -21.53
C ASP A 618 10.41 2.60 -20.03
N PRO A 619 11.51 1.92 -19.64
CA PRO A 619 11.82 1.64 -18.23
C PRO A 619 12.16 2.88 -17.41
N LEU A 620 12.35 4.04 -18.05
CA LEU A 620 12.66 5.33 -17.41
C LEU A 620 11.42 6.21 -17.22
N LYS A 621 10.26 5.79 -17.72
CA LYS A 621 9.03 6.58 -17.70
C LYS A 621 8.03 6.01 -16.70
N PHE A 622 7.35 6.91 -16.00
CA PHE A 622 6.37 6.56 -14.97
C PHE A 622 5.14 7.46 -15.05
N PHE A 623 4.07 6.97 -14.43
CA PHE A 623 2.79 7.64 -14.28
C PHE A 623 2.39 7.62 -12.81
N ILE A 624 2.01 8.79 -12.29
CA ILE A 624 1.34 8.93 -10.99
C ILE A 624 -0.09 9.35 -11.32
N SER A 625 -1.04 8.43 -11.16
CA SER A 625 -2.41 8.62 -11.62
C SER A 625 -3.43 8.50 -10.49
N GLU A 626 -4.50 9.28 -10.56
CA GLU A 626 -5.64 9.12 -9.66
C GLU A 626 -6.45 7.86 -10.01
N GLN A 627 -7.12 7.30 -9.00
CA GLN A 627 -7.89 6.06 -9.18
C GLN A 627 -9.29 6.28 -9.77
N SER A 628 -9.88 7.47 -9.56
CA SER A 628 -11.26 7.76 -9.96
C SER A 628 -11.35 8.51 -11.29
N PRO A 629 -12.31 8.14 -12.17
CA PRO A 629 -12.52 8.84 -13.45
C PRO A 629 -12.81 10.34 -13.28
N GLY A 630 -12.25 11.14 -14.18
CA GLY A 630 -12.30 12.60 -14.20
C GLY A 630 -11.36 13.26 -13.19
N GLY A 631 -10.92 12.51 -12.20
CA GLY A 631 -10.02 12.93 -11.15
C GLY A 631 -10.70 13.36 -9.84
N SER A 632 -10.06 13.00 -8.72
CA SER A 632 -10.38 13.33 -7.34
C SER A 632 -9.76 14.66 -6.89
N GLY A 633 -8.91 15.29 -7.72
CA GLY A 633 -8.31 16.61 -7.46
C GLY A 633 -7.00 16.57 -6.67
N GLN A 634 -6.49 15.36 -6.39
CA GLN A 634 -5.21 15.11 -5.72
C GLN A 634 -4.05 15.63 -6.58
N VAL A 635 -3.99 15.26 -7.86
CA VAL A 635 -2.96 15.66 -8.83
C VAL A 635 -3.05 17.15 -9.17
N GLU A 636 -4.25 17.73 -9.22
CA GLU A 636 -4.41 19.20 -9.37
C GLU A 636 -3.79 19.93 -8.17
N ALA A 637 -4.09 19.49 -6.94
CA ALA A 637 -3.53 20.08 -5.72
C ALA A 637 -2.00 19.90 -5.63
N LEU A 638 -1.49 18.72 -6.00
CA LEU A 638 -0.05 18.46 -6.12
C LEU A 638 0.61 19.42 -7.13
N THR A 639 0.01 19.56 -8.31
CA THR A 639 0.52 20.41 -9.39
C THR A 639 0.61 21.87 -8.95
N LEU A 640 -0.42 22.39 -8.30
CA LEU A 640 -0.44 23.77 -7.79
C LEU A 640 0.66 23.98 -6.75
N SER A 641 0.83 23.06 -5.80
CA SER A 641 1.90 23.13 -4.79
C SER A 641 3.30 23.21 -5.43
N VAL A 642 3.56 22.40 -6.46
CA VAL A 642 4.85 22.44 -7.19
C VAL A 642 5.03 23.74 -7.97
N ILE A 643 3.96 24.31 -8.54
CA ILE A 643 4.03 25.57 -9.30
C ILE A 643 4.24 26.77 -8.36
N GLU A 644 3.58 26.79 -7.21
CA GLU A 644 3.66 27.88 -6.24
C GLU A 644 5.02 27.92 -5.53
N GLU A 645 5.57 26.76 -5.16
CA GLU A 645 6.79 26.66 -4.36
C GLU A 645 7.78 25.59 -4.88
N PRO A 646 8.28 25.70 -6.13
CA PRO A 646 9.14 24.68 -6.73
C PRO A 646 10.48 24.48 -5.99
N GLU A 647 10.96 25.50 -5.29
CA GLU A 647 12.22 25.46 -4.52
C GLU A 647 12.12 24.61 -3.24
N ARG A 648 10.91 24.29 -2.74
CA ARG A 648 10.74 23.43 -1.55
C ARG A 648 10.87 21.95 -1.87
N LEU A 649 10.57 21.55 -3.10
CA LEU A 649 10.47 20.15 -3.49
C LEU A 649 11.80 19.36 -3.33
N PRO A 650 12.99 19.90 -3.67
CA PRO A 650 14.24 19.18 -3.44
C PRO A 650 14.45 18.84 -1.96
N MET A 651 14.02 19.72 -1.04
CA MET A 651 14.14 19.46 0.38
C MET A 651 13.13 18.44 0.89
N ALA A 652 11.89 18.52 0.43
CA ALA A 652 10.88 17.52 0.73
C ALA A 652 11.31 16.12 0.24
N LEU A 653 11.92 16.04 -0.95
CA LEU A 653 12.47 14.78 -1.45
C LEU A 653 13.66 14.30 -0.63
N ALA A 654 14.56 15.20 -0.23
CA ALA A 654 15.66 14.86 0.66
C ALA A 654 15.17 14.34 2.03
N ASP A 655 14.03 14.84 2.52
CA ASP A 655 13.41 14.38 3.77
C ASP A 655 12.77 13.00 3.62
N VAL A 656 12.07 12.73 2.51
CA VAL A 656 11.55 11.40 2.16
C VAL A 656 12.66 10.37 2.00
N LEU A 657 13.80 10.77 1.42
CA LEU A 657 14.95 9.91 1.22
C LEU A 657 15.75 9.61 2.49
N ARG A 658 15.41 10.22 3.63
CA ARG A 658 16.09 9.91 4.89
C ARG A 658 15.87 8.44 5.26
N PRO A 659 16.88 7.74 5.76
CA PRO A 659 16.68 6.42 6.35
C PRO A 659 15.61 6.50 7.44
N THR A 660 14.61 5.64 7.35
CA THR A 660 13.58 5.50 8.38
C THR A 660 14.17 4.92 9.66
N ASP A 661 13.51 5.12 10.80
CA ASP A 661 13.94 4.53 12.07
C ASP A 661 14.06 2.98 11.99
N LEU A 662 13.27 2.34 11.12
CA LEU A 662 13.35 0.90 10.88
C LEU A 662 14.59 0.53 10.05
N GLU A 663 14.92 1.29 9.00
CA GLU A 663 16.18 1.11 8.24
C GLU A 663 17.43 1.30 9.12
N ARG A 664 17.33 2.15 10.15
CA ARG A 664 18.42 2.43 11.11
C ARG A 664 18.49 1.43 12.28
N LEU A 665 17.49 0.56 12.42
CA LEU A 665 17.36 -0.35 13.55
C LEU A 665 18.59 -1.25 13.71
N ASP A 666 19.08 -1.83 12.60
CA ASP A 666 20.25 -2.72 12.65
C ASP A 666 21.49 -1.99 13.15
N GLU A 667 21.82 -0.82 12.59
CA GLU A 667 22.97 -0.03 13.01
C GLU A 667 22.89 0.32 14.52
N GLN A 668 21.73 0.79 14.97
CA GLN A 668 21.54 1.22 16.37
C GLN A 668 21.60 0.07 17.37
N VAL A 669 20.97 -1.08 17.05
CA VAL A 669 21.04 -2.27 17.92
C VAL A 669 22.46 -2.82 17.94
N ARG A 670 23.16 -2.84 16.80
CA ARG A 670 24.57 -3.24 16.73
C ARG A 670 25.48 -2.36 17.57
N MET A 671 25.26 -1.05 17.60
CA MET A 671 26.02 -0.14 18.47
C MET A 671 25.94 -0.56 19.95
N VAL A 672 24.80 -1.07 20.42
CA VAL A 672 24.64 -1.59 21.79
C VAL A 672 25.29 -2.97 21.94
N VAL A 673 25.04 -3.89 20.99
CA VAL A 673 25.58 -5.26 21.03
C VAL A 673 27.11 -5.28 20.99
N ASP A 674 27.72 -4.39 20.21
CA ASP A 674 29.18 -4.28 20.06
C ASP A 674 29.82 -3.37 21.13
N CYS A 675 29.01 -2.67 21.93
CA CYS A 675 29.50 -1.84 23.02
C CYS A 675 30.27 -2.68 24.04
N SER A 676 31.45 -2.18 24.42
CA SER A 676 32.31 -2.81 25.43
C SER A 676 32.37 -2.00 26.73
N ASP A 677 31.57 -0.94 26.84
CA ASP A 677 31.48 -0.15 28.07
C ASP A 677 30.81 -0.95 29.19
N PRO A 678 31.47 -1.14 30.35
CA PRO A 678 30.90 -1.92 31.45
C PRO A 678 29.59 -1.34 32.01
N GLY A 679 29.40 -0.02 31.94
CA GLY A 679 28.20 0.65 32.42
C GLY A 679 26.98 0.32 31.55
N VAL A 680 27.15 0.34 30.22
CA VAL A 680 26.10 -0.08 29.28
C VAL A 680 25.76 -1.57 29.45
N LEU A 681 26.77 -2.44 29.51
CA LEU A 681 26.55 -3.88 29.69
C LEU A 681 25.82 -4.20 31.00
N GLN A 682 26.20 -3.54 32.09
CA GLN A 682 25.54 -3.69 33.39
C GLN A 682 24.11 -3.16 33.35
N ALA A 683 23.86 -2.04 32.67
CA ALA A 683 22.52 -1.48 32.56
C ALA A 683 21.58 -2.37 31.75
N VAL A 684 22.05 -3.01 30.67
CA VAL A 684 21.25 -3.97 29.90
C VAL A 684 20.93 -5.21 30.74
N SER A 685 21.92 -5.76 31.47
CA SER A 685 21.68 -6.89 32.38
C SER A 685 20.68 -6.54 33.49
N HIS A 686 20.79 -5.35 34.07
CA HIS A 686 19.85 -4.88 35.09
C HIS A 686 18.42 -4.74 34.53
N LEU A 687 18.27 -4.28 33.29
CA LEU A 687 16.97 -4.22 32.63
C LEU A 687 16.34 -5.60 32.43
N ALA A 688 17.13 -6.61 32.03
CA ALA A 688 16.65 -7.98 31.90
C ALA A 688 16.13 -8.55 33.23
N ASP A 689 16.83 -8.28 34.34
CA ASP A 689 16.43 -8.73 35.68
C ASP A 689 15.20 -7.99 36.24
N ALA A 690 15.04 -6.70 35.89
CA ALA A 690 14.01 -5.81 36.42
C ALA A 690 12.57 -6.26 36.13
N TRP A 691 12.36 -7.05 35.07
CA TRP A 691 11.03 -7.60 34.73
C TRP A 691 10.40 -8.43 35.85
N SER A 692 11.23 -9.09 36.68
CA SER A 692 10.77 -9.85 37.84
C SER A 692 10.23 -8.96 38.98
N GLY A 693 10.70 -7.70 39.05
CA GLY A 693 10.30 -6.69 40.03
C GLY A 693 9.04 -5.89 39.65
N GLY A 694 8.60 -5.99 38.39
CA GLY A 694 7.39 -5.33 37.88
C GLY A 694 7.66 -4.04 37.13
N HIS A 695 6.59 -3.33 36.74
CA HIS A 695 6.67 -2.21 35.80
C HIS A 695 7.51 -1.02 36.30
N ASP A 696 7.47 -0.72 37.60
CA ASP A 696 8.22 0.40 38.18
C ASP A 696 9.73 0.15 38.17
N ASP A 697 10.16 -1.09 38.42
CA ASP A 697 11.57 -1.49 38.38
C ASP A 697 12.08 -1.47 36.94
N VAL A 698 11.29 -1.97 35.98
CA VAL A 698 11.60 -1.89 34.55
C VAL A 698 11.77 -0.44 34.11
N ARG A 699 10.85 0.46 34.50
CA ARG A 699 10.95 1.89 34.19
C ARG A 699 12.26 2.49 34.71
N CYS A 700 12.62 2.21 35.97
CA CYS A 700 13.87 2.69 36.56
C CYS A 700 15.11 2.12 35.82
N ALA A 701 15.09 0.85 35.44
CA ALA A 701 16.19 0.21 34.72
C ALA A 701 16.33 0.77 33.29
N THR A 702 15.22 1.06 32.60
CA THR A 702 15.23 1.74 31.29
C THR A 702 15.82 3.15 31.39
N GLU A 703 15.45 3.92 32.42
CA GLU A 703 16.04 5.26 32.67
C GLU A 703 17.56 5.17 32.92
N ALA A 704 18.01 4.16 33.69
CA ALA A 704 19.44 3.95 33.93
C ALA A 704 20.21 3.54 32.66
N LEU A 705 19.58 2.74 31.79
CA LEU A 705 20.14 2.35 30.50
C LEU A 705 20.28 3.54 29.55
N ASP A 706 19.25 4.40 29.46
CA ASP A 706 19.32 5.64 28.69
C ASP A 706 20.50 6.52 29.14
N VAL A 707 20.71 6.67 30.45
CA VAL A 707 21.85 7.44 31.00
C VAL A 707 23.20 6.80 30.64
N ALA A 708 23.32 5.47 30.70
CA ALA A 708 24.54 4.76 30.34
C ALA A 708 24.86 4.88 28.84
N LEU A 709 23.85 4.79 27.97
CA LEU A 709 23.99 4.97 26.54
C LEU A 709 24.40 6.41 26.19
N GLU A 710 23.76 7.42 26.81
CA GLU A 710 24.13 8.83 26.63
C GLU A 710 25.58 9.11 27.03
N ALA A 711 26.09 8.48 28.11
CA ALA A 711 27.47 8.63 28.56
C ALA A 711 28.50 8.12 27.55
N THR A 712 28.12 7.16 26.71
CA THR A 712 28.95 6.60 25.63
C THR A 712 28.70 7.25 24.27
N GLY A 713 27.76 8.21 24.18
CA GLY A 713 27.37 8.88 22.96
C GLY A 713 26.50 8.03 22.02
N ILE A 714 25.95 6.92 22.50
CA ILE A 714 25.02 6.08 21.74
C ILE A 714 23.61 6.67 21.90
N VAL A 715 22.99 7.03 20.77
CA VAL A 715 21.60 7.51 20.72
C VAL A 715 20.75 6.47 20.02
N LEU A 716 19.72 5.98 20.71
CA LEU A 716 18.76 5.03 20.17
C LEU A 716 17.45 5.74 19.85
N GLU A 717 16.93 5.51 18.64
CA GLU A 717 15.58 5.89 18.28
C GLU A 717 14.57 4.91 18.88
N HIS A 718 13.30 5.27 18.80
CA HIS A 718 12.24 4.55 19.49
C HIS A 718 12.15 3.06 19.09
N PRO A 719 12.23 2.67 17.80
CA PRO A 719 12.22 1.24 17.43
C PRO A 719 13.38 0.44 18.03
N ALA A 720 14.59 1.02 18.10
CA ALA A 720 15.74 0.35 18.69
C ALA A 720 15.60 0.19 20.20
N LYS A 721 15.04 1.19 20.90
CA LYS A 721 14.70 1.06 22.33
C LYS A 721 13.69 -0.05 22.58
N VAL A 722 12.63 -0.10 21.78
CA VAL A 722 11.61 -1.15 21.89
C VAL A 722 12.24 -2.51 21.64
N ALA A 723 12.93 -2.71 20.51
CA ALA A 723 13.60 -3.96 20.17
C ALA A 723 14.59 -4.43 21.26
N LEU A 724 15.35 -3.50 21.85
CA LEU A 724 16.25 -3.82 22.97
C LEU A 724 15.45 -4.34 24.18
N THR A 725 14.35 -3.69 24.55
CA THR A 725 13.53 -4.07 25.71
C THR A 725 12.65 -5.29 25.49
N THR A 726 12.23 -5.59 24.24
CA THR A 726 11.32 -6.70 23.92
C THR A 726 12.07 -7.97 23.53
N ARG A 727 13.21 -7.84 22.83
CA ARG A 727 13.96 -8.98 22.26
C ARG A 727 15.21 -9.33 23.05
N LEU A 728 16.03 -8.34 23.39
CA LEU A 728 17.38 -8.56 23.93
C LEU A 728 17.43 -8.53 25.46
N ALA A 729 16.67 -7.63 26.08
CA ALA A 729 16.54 -7.44 27.51
C ALA A 729 15.09 -7.65 27.96
N GLY A 730 14.34 -8.48 27.22
CA GLY A 730 12.94 -8.80 27.51
C GLY A 730 12.76 -9.73 28.72
N PRO A 731 11.50 -9.98 29.12
CA PRO A 731 11.20 -10.86 30.24
C PRO A 731 11.84 -12.25 30.07
N GLY A 732 12.70 -12.63 31.01
CA GLY A 732 13.41 -13.91 31.00
C GLY A 732 14.70 -13.94 30.19
N ALA A 733 15.15 -12.82 29.62
CA ALA A 733 16.44 -12.74 28.94
C ALA A 733 17.60 -13.03 29.90
N SER A 734 18.61 -13.77 29.41
CA SER A 734 19.83 -14.05 30.17
C SER A 734 20.77 -12.83 30.20
N PRO A 735 21.48 -12.55 31.31
CA PRO A 735 22.51 -11.52 31.38
C PRO A 735 23.60 -11.65 30.30
N ASP A 736 23.93 -12.88 29.89
CA ASP A 736 24.96 -13.18 28.89
C ASP A 736 24.43 -13.15 27.44
N PHE A 737 23.14 -12.86 27.25
CA PHE A 737 22.50 -13.01 25.94
C PHE A 737 23.07 -12.07 24.88
N LEU A 738 23.48 -10.85 25.25
CA LEU A 738 24.12 -9.92 24.32
C LEU A 738 25.41 -10.48 23.71
N ALA A 739 26.20 -11.23 24.49
CA ALA A 739 27.45 -11.83 24.00
C ALA A 739 27.17 -12.92 22.96
N GLU A 740 26.10 -13.71 23.17
CA GLU A 740 25.65 -14.72 22.22
C GLU A 740 25.12 -14.10 20.92
N VAL A 741 24.33 -13.02 21.02
CA VAL A 741 23.85 -12.26 19.85
C VAL A 741 25.01 -11.65 19.06
N ARG A 742 26.06 -11.15 19.73
CA ARG A 742 27.27 -10.65 19.05
C ARG A 742 27.90 -11.71 18.15
N GLU A 743 28.03 -12.93 18.64
CA GLU A 743 28.56 -14.05 17.86
C GLU A 743 27.63 -14.46 16.71
N TRP A 744 26.31 -14.34 16.87
CA TRP A 744 25.36 -14.52 15.76
C TRP A 744 25.60 -13.49 14.65
N LEU A 745 25.83 -12.23 15.00
CA LEU A 745 26.10 -11.17 14.01
C LEU A 745 27.46 -11.34 13.32
N VAL A 746 28.48 -11.84 14.01
CA VAL A 746 29.78 -12.19 13.39
C VAL A 746 29.59 -13.29 12.34
N ARG A 747 28.79 -14.33 12.66
CA ARG A 747 28.45 -15.40 11.71
C ARG A 747 27.70 -14.87 10.49
N ARG A 748 26.76 -13.95 10.71
CA ARG A 748 26.03 -13.25 9.64
C ARG A 748 26.98 -12.55 8.69
N ASP A 749 27.86 -11.71 9.22
CA ASP A 749 28.76 -10.89 8.42
C ASP A 749 29.72 -11.77 7.60
N HIS A 750 30.27 -12.83 8.20
CA HIS A 750 31.11 -13.79 7.47
C HIS A 750 30.36 -14.53 6.34
N ALA A 751 29.12 -14.95 6.61
CA ALA A 751 28.29 -15.61 5.61
C ALA A 751 27.86 -14.65 4.48
N GLN A 752 27.64 -13.36 4.78
CA GLN A 752 27.36 -12.35 3.77
C GLN A 752 28.58 -12.09 2.88
N GLU A 753 29.78 -12.00 3.46
CA GLU A 753 31.03 -11.84 2.70
C GLU A 753 31.29 -13.05 1.78
N SER A 754 31.07 -14.27 2.26
CA SER A 754 31.29 -15.50 1.47
C SER A 754 30.20 -15.71 0.41
N SER A 755 28.94 -15.44 0.77
CA SER A 755 27.77 -15.63 -0.10
C SER A 755 27.62 -14.49 -1.13
N GLY A 756 28.18 -13.31 -0.85
CA GLY A 756 27.94 -12.09 -1.62
C GLY A 756 26.49 -11.60 -1.60
N LEU A 757 25.60 -12.30 -0.88
CA LEU A 757 24.16 -12.07 -0.77
C LEU A 757 23.83 -11.60 0.64
N GLU A 758 22.77 -10.82 0.77
CA GLU A 758 22.26 -10.40 2.08
C GLU A 758 21.88 -11.62 2.93
N VAL A 759 22.39 -11.68 4.16
CA VAL A 759 21.98 -12.68 5.15
C VAL A 759 20.90 -12.09 6.04
N GLY A 760 19.63 -12.29 5.64
CA GLY A 760 18.46 -11.87 6.41
C GLY A 760 18.28 -12.62 7.74
N PRO A 761 17.37 -12.20 8.63
CA PRO A 761 17.16 -12.80 9.95
C PRO A 761 16.85 -14.30 9.92
N ARG A 762 15.97 -14.76 9.02
CA ARG A 762 15.63 -16.19 8.88
C ARG A 762 16.79 -17.00 8.32
N THR A 763 17.52 -16.44 7.36
CA THR A 763 18.73 -17.01 6.77
C THR A 763 19.81 -17.20 7.83
N LEU A 764 20.04 -16.18 8.66
CA LEU A 764 20.95 -16.26 9.81
C LEU A 764 20.49 -17.33 10.81
N ALA A 765 19.20 -17.37 11.13
CA ALA A 765 18.68 -18.34 12.06
C ALA A 765 18.81 -19.79 11.53
N ALA A 766 18.68 -20.00 10.23
CA ALA A 766 18.96 -21.29 9.60
C ALA A 766 20.45 -21.65 9.66
N LEU A 767 21.35 -20.69 9.44
CA LEU A 767 22.80 -20.87 9.60
C LEU A 767 23.19 -21.26 11.04
N LEU A 768 22.42 -20.79 12.02
CA LEU A 768 22.63 -21.06 13.45
C LEU A 768 21.83 -22.25 13.99
N ALA A 769 21.16 -23.02 13.13
CA ALA A 769 20.24 -24.07 13.56
C ALA A 769 20.90 -25.21 14.35
N GLU A 770 22.22 -25.40 14.23
CA GLU A 770 22.99 -26.41 14.97
C GLU A 770 23.56 -25.87 16.31
N ARG A 771 23.37 -24.58 16.60
CA ARG A 771 24.03 -23.89 17.73
C ARG A 771 23.28 -24.10 19.04
N SER A 772 23.55 -25.23 19.70
CA SER A 772 22.90 -25.63 20.96
C SER A 772 23.08 -24.65 22.14
N GLU A 773 24.09 -23.77 22.08
CA GLU A 773 24.32 -22.71 23.07
C GLU A 773 23.11 -21.75 23.19
N ALA A 774 22.38 -21.55 22.09
CA ALA A 774 21.17 -20.75 22.05
C ALA A 774 20.02 -21.37 22.88
N ASP A 775 20.00 -22.71 23.07
CA ASP A 775 18.86 -23.40 23.69
C ASP A 775 18.66 -22.97 25.15
N VAL A 776 19.76 -22.82 25.88
CA VAL A 776 19.73 -22.37 27.28
C VAL A 776 19.27 -20.91 27.38
N MET A 777 19.76 -20.06 26.49
CA MET A 777 19.47 -18.62 26.49
C MET A 777 18.02 -18.32 26.07
N LEU A 778 17.45 -19.16 25.20
CA LEU A 778 16.09 -19.04 24.68
C LEU A 778 15.08 -19.93 25.42
N HIS A 779 15.47 -20.57 26.53
CA HIS A 779 14.62 -21.46 27.34
C HIS A 779 13.97 -22.59 26.53
N LEU A 780 14.72 -23.18 25.60
CA LEU A 780 14.24 -24.26 24.74
C LEU A 780 14.53 -25.62 25.38
N ASP A 781 13.46 -26.36 25.69
CA ASP A 781 13.59 -27.77 26.07
C ASP A 781 13.73 -28.64 24.82
N THR A 782 14.92 -29.27 24.70
CA THR A 782 15.30 -30.25 23.67
C THR A 782 14.79 -29.94 22.25
N PRO A 783 15.12 -28.76 21.68
CA PRO A 783 14.62 -28.39 20.37
C PRO A 783 15.32 -29.15 19.23
N ASP A 784 14.56 -29.48 18.19
CA ASP A 784 15.11 -29.82 16.89
C ASP A 784 15.63 -28.56 16.18
N GLU A 785 16.40 -28.75 15.10
CA GLU A 785 16.98 -27.65 14.33
C GLU A 785 15.92 -26.64 13.85
N PRO A 786 14.75 -27.03 13.30
CA PRO A 786 13.73 -26.07 12.87
C PRO A 786 13.13 -25.27 14.04
N LYS A 787 12.87 -25.90 15.20
CA LYS A 787 12.38 -25.20 16.39
C LYS A 787 13.41 -24.21 16.91
N ARG A 788 14.70 -24.57 16.90
CA ARG A 788 15.81 -23.68 17.29
C ARG A 788 15.94 -22.51 16.33
N ALA A 789 15.99 -22.75 15.03
CA ALA A 789 16.05 -21.71 14.00
C ALA A 789 14.87 -20.73 14.13
N ARG A 790 13.64 -21.23 14.29
CA ARG A 790 12.48 -20.34 14.50
C ARG A 790 12.59 -19.50 15.77
N ALA A 791 13.09 -20.07 16.88
CA ALA A 791 13.28 -19.33 18.12
C ALA A 791 14.33 -18.22 17.97
N ILE A 792 15.45 -18.50 17.29
CA ILE A 792 16.49 -17.51 16.98
C ILE A 792 15.90 -16.40 16.09
N ALA A 793 15.19 -16.76 15.01
CA ALA A 793 14.55 -15.79 14.10
C ALA A 793 13.58 -14.85 14.82
N ASN A 794 12.85 -15.32 15.84
CA ASN A 794 11.91 -14.51 16.61
C ASN A 794 12.57 -13.47 17.52
N VAL A 795 13.85 -13.67 17.89
CA VAL A 795 14.61 -12.68 18.64
C VAL A 795 15.17 -11.63 17.68
N LEU A 796 15.67 -12.04 16.51
CA LEU A 796 16.27 -11.16 15.53
C LEU A 796 15.27 -10.11 15.00
N TRP A 797 15.75 -8.89 14.79
CA TRP A 797 14.99 -7.75 14.27
C TRP A 797 15.05 -7.68 12.74
N PRO A 798 14.19 -6.90 12.07
CA PRO A 798 14.31 -6.70 10.62
C PRO A 798 15.53 -5.83 10.28
N TRP A 799 16.24 -6.21 9.22
CA TRP A 799 17.32 -5.41 8.61
C TRP A 799 17.32 -5.55 7.09
N GLY A 800 18.14 -4.71 6.44
CA GLY A 800 18.32 -4.64 4.99
C GLY A 800 16.98 -4.67 4.24
N ARG A 801 16.67 -5.70 3.44
CA ARG A 801 15.42 -5.75 2.66
C ARG A 801 14.16 -5.67 3.52
N LEU A 802 14.15 -6.31 4.70
CA LEU A 802 12.97 -6.37 5.58
C LEU A 802 12.70 -5.07 6.34
N ALA A 803 13.71 -4.19 6.44
CA ALA A 803 13.59 -2.92 7.16
C ALA A 803 13.15 -1.74 6.27
N ARG A 804 13.00 -1.96 4.96
CA ARG A 804 12.69 -0.90 3.99
C ARG A 804 11.21 -0.50 4.03
N SER A 805 10.95 0.79 3.84
CA SER A 805 9.60 1.25 3.53
C SER A 805 9.23 0.82 2.12
N ASN A 806 8.20 -0.01 1.99
CA ASN A 806 7.54 -0.21 0.72
C ASN A 806 6.78 1.09 0.38
N GLY A 807 6.93 1.59 -0.86
CA GLY A 807 6.17 2.76 -1.34
C GLY A 807 4.66 2.47 -1.40
N SER A 808 3.90 3.38 -2.00
CA SER A 808 2.44 3.22 -2.18
C SER A 808 2.07 1.88 -2.81
N PHE A 809 1.08 1.20 -2.23
CA PHE A 809 0.65 -0.11 -2.71
C PHE A 809 -0.16 -0.01 -4.02
N ASN A 810 0.31 -0.65 -5.09
CA ASN A 810 -0.43 -0.79 -6.34
C ASN A 810 -0.95 -2.23 -6.53
N PRO A 811 -2.26 -2.49 -6.38
CA PRO A 811 -2.84 -3.83 -6.49
C PRO A 811 -2.83 -4.41 -7.91
N PHE A 812 -2.49 -3.60 -8.91
CA PHE A 812 -2.44 -3.98 -10.33
C PHE A 812 -1.01 -4.17 -10.84
N SER A 813 0.00 -3.98 -9.98
CA SER A 813 1.40 -4.18 -10.34
C SER A 813 1.80 -5.66 -10.35
N ASP A 814 2.88 -5.97 -11.06
CA ASP A 814 3.46 -7.31 -11.17
C ASP A 814 4.07 -7.82 -9.85
N GLY A 815 4.22 -6.96 -8.84
CA GLY A 815 4.88 -7.26 -7.57
C GLY A 815 6.27 -6.64 -7.44
N SER A 816 6.71 -5.84 -8.42
CA SER A 816 7.91 -5.02 -8.33
C SER A 816 7.84 -4.05 -7.14
N SER A 817 8.91 -3.97 -6.35
CA SER A 817 9.03 -3.00 -5.26
C SER A 817 10.14 -1.99 -5.51
N GLY A 818 9.88 -0.73 -5.15
CA GLY A 818 10.91 0.31 -5.13
C GLY A 818 11.92 0.09 -4.00
N SER A 819 13.02 0.83 -4.04
CA SER A 819 14.04 0.94 -3.00
C SER A 819 14.51 2.38 -2.88
N PHE A 820 14.11 3.08 -1.81
CA PHE A 820 14.64 4.40 -1.52
C PHE A 820 16.13 4.40 -1.21
N ALA A 821 16.67 3.27 -0.73
CA ALA A 821 18.12 3.10 -0.56
C ALA A 821 18.86 3.17 -1.89
N LEU A 822 18.34 2.53 -2.95
CA LEU A 822 18.89 2.62 -4.31
C LEU A 822 18.83 4.07 -4.82
N LEU A 823 17.69 4.75 -4.63
CA LEU A 823 17.54 6.14 -5.05
C LEU A 823 18.50 7.08 -4.31
N ARG A 824 18.72 6.85 -3.02
CA ARG A 824 19.60 7.63 -2.14
C ARG A 824 21.07 7.59 -2.59
N GLN A 825 21.53 6.47 -3.16
CA GLN A 825 22.90 6.34 -3.69
C GLN A 825 23.17 7.30 -4.86
N HIS A 826 22.14 7.61 -5.64
CA HIS A 826 22.23 8.53 -6.79
C HIS A 826 21.64 9.91 -6.51
N TRP A 827 21.17 10.17 -5.28
CA TRP A 827 20.64 11.48 -4.90
C TRP A 827 21.76 12.45 -4.57
N GLN A 828 21.84 13.52 -5.36
CA GLN A 828 22.69 14.67 -5.02
C GLN A 828 21.91 15.56 -4.07
N ALA A 829 22.27 15.55 -2.79
CA ALA A 829 21.60 16.38 -1.80
C ALA A 829 21.64 17.87 -2.23
N PRO A 830 20.51 18.60 -2.15
CA PRO A 830 20.45 20.00 -2.58
C PRO A 830 21.30 20.92 -1.70
N VAL A 831 21.59 20.50 -0.46
CA VAL A 831 22.39 21.22 0.51
C VAL A 831 23.83 20.66 0.49
N PRO A 832 24.86 21.48 0.23
CA PRO A 832 26.24 21.03 0.29
C PRO A 832 26.60 20.60 1.72
N SER A 833 27.29 19.47 1.86
CA SER A 833 27.82 19.01 3.15
C SER A 833 29.30 19.36 3.29
N LEU A 834 29.69 19.82 4.48
CA LEU A 834 31.07 20.01 4.89
C LEU A 834 31.34 19.11 6.09
N GLU A 835 32.17 18.08 5.89
CA GLU A 835 32.62 17.20 6.96
C GLU A 835 33.94 17.71 7.57
N PHE A 836 34.00 17.78 8.89
CA PHE A 836 35.22 18.15 9.63
C PHE A 836 35.33 17.37 10.94
N SER A 837 36.58 17.14 11.36
CA SER A 837 36.91 16.54 12.66
C SER A 837 37.41 17.55 13.69
N THR A 838 37.77 18.76 13.26
CA THR A 838 38.22 19.87 14.12
C THR A 838 37.70 21.19 13.58
N TRP A 839 37.35 22.14 14.45
CA TRP A 839 36.87 23.46 14.06
C TRP A 839 37.98 24.53 14.12
N ASN A 840 38.17 25.28 13.03
CA ASN A 840 39.17 26.34 12.92
C ASN A 840 38.74 27.44 11.93
N ASP A 841 39.55 28.50 11.81
CA ASP A 841 39.26 29.66 10.95
C ASP A 841 39.12 29.30 9.47
N GLU A 842 39.89 28.34 8.97
CA GLU A 842 39.83 27.90 7.57
C GLU A 842 38.50 27.19 7.27
N GLN A 843 38.02 26.34 8.19
CA GLN A 843 36.72 25.70 8.09
C GLN A 843 35.59 26.73 8.15
N ARG A 844 35.69 27.72 9.05
CA ARG A 844 34.73 28.83 9.14
C ARG A 844 34.62 29.60 7.83
N ASP A 845 35.76 29.96 7.22
CA ASP A 845 35.79 30.67 5.94
C ASP A 845 35.17 29.82 4.81
N ALA A 846 35.45 28.51 4.77
CA ALA A 846 34.82 27.60 3.83
C ALA A 846 33.29 27.54 4.00
N VAL A 847 32.80 27.48 5.24
CA VAL A 847 31.37 27.54 5.56
C VAL A 847 30.74 28.87 5.13
N HIS A 848 31.42 30.00 5.39
CA HIS A 848 30.94 31.32 4.97
C HIS A 848 30.83 31.44 3.45
N VAL A 849 31.79 30.90 2.70
CA VAL A 849 31.74 30.85 1.24
C VAL A 849 30.55 30.01 0.77
N LEU A 850 30.37 28.81 1.34
CA LEU A 850 29.25 27.94 1.00
C LEU A 850 27.89 28.60 1.30
N LEU A 851 27.73 29.22 2.47
CA LEU A 851 26.50 29.91 2.84
C LEU A 851 26.23 31.14 1.96
N ARG A 852 27.27 31.87 1.53
CA ARG A 852 27.11 33.00 0.60
C ARG A 852 26.69 32.53 -0.80
N ASP A 853 27.25 31.44 -1.28
CA ASP A 853 27.02 30.95 -2.65
C ASP A 853 25.75 30.12 -2.78
N LYS A 854 25.37 29.38 -1.73
CA LYS A 854 24.29 28.38 -1.75
C LYS A 854 23.14 28.70 -0.80
N GLY A 855 23.28 29.68 0.09
CA GLY A 855 22.27 30.05 1.09
C GLY A 855 22.13 29.05 2.25
N GLU A 856 22.54 27.80 2.07
CA GLU A 856 22.47 26.74 3.06
C GLU A 856 23.69 25.82 3.03
N VAL A 857 23.99 25.21 4.17
CA VAL A 857 25.06 24.21 4.32
C VAL A 857 24.70 23.18 5.38
N MET A 858 25.15 21.94 5.19
CA MET A 858 25.11 20.88 6.20
C MET A 858 26.51 20.70 6.80
N LEU A 859 26.66 21.00 8.07
CA LEU A 859 27.88 20.74 8.83
C LEU A 859 27.84 19.31 9.39
N ARG A 860 28.86 18.50 9.15
CA ARG A 860 28.91 17.10 9.59
C ARG A 860 30.19 16.83 10.38
N THR A 861 30.06 16.12 11.50
CA THR A 861 31.19 15.59 12.26
C THR A 861 30.89 14.18 12.75
N ARG A 862 31.90 13.41 13.15
CA ARG A 862 31.67 12.11 13.82
C ARG A 862 31.03 12.33 15.19
N SER A 863 30.23 11.38 15.65
CA SER A 863 29.54 11.51 16.96
C SER A 863 30.50 11.66 18.13
N ALA A 864 31.70 11.08 18.04
CA ALA A 864 32.79 11.28 19.01
C ALA A 864 33.26 12.75 19.11
N ASP A 865 33.15 13.50 18.01
CA ASP A 865 33.65 14.86 17.84
C ASP A 865 32.54 15.91 17.97
N ARG A 866 31.38 15.55 18.54
CA ARG A 866 30.20 16.43 18.73
C ARG A 866 30.52 17.78 19.39
N ARG A 867 31.59 17.84 20.20
CA ARG A 867 32.07 19.09 20.81
C ARG A 867 32.55 20.11 19.78
N GLU A 868 33.21 19.67 18.72
CA GLU A 868 33.70 20.53 17.64
C GLU A 868 32.55 21.14 16.85
N LEU A 869 31.51 20.35 16.58
CA LEU A 869 30.30 20.86 15.94
C LEU A 869 29.56 21.88 16.81
N ARG A 870 29.53 21.69 18.14
CA ARG A 870 28.99 22.69 19.06
C ARG A 870 29.82 23.99 19.03
N ALA A 871 31.15 23.87 18.97
CA ALA A 871 32.03 25.03 18.84
C ALA A 871 31.77 25.75 17.51
N ALA A 872 31.65 25.01 16.41
CA ALA A 872 31.34 25.54 15.09
C ALA A 872 30.05 26.35 15.05
N VAL A 873 28.95 25.79 15.57
CA VAL A 873 27.66 26.48 15.62
C VAL A 873 27.72 27.77 16.43
N LEU A 874 28.36 27.73 17.61
CA LEU A 874 28.50 28.92 18.46
C LEU A 874 29.34 30.00 17.78
N ASP A 875 30.44 29.62 17.14
CA ASP A 875 31.34 30.52 16.43
C ASP A 875 30.61 31.19 15.24
N LEU A 876 29.93 30.41 14.41
CA LEU A 876 29.15 30.89 13.25
C LEU A 876 28.00 31.82 13.65
N HIS A 877 27.35 31.60 14.79
CA HIS A 877 26.32 32.53 15.31
C HIS A 877 26.88 33.88 15.76
N THR A 878 28.19 33.96 16.02
CA THR A 878 28.86 35.20 16.44
C THR A 878 29.67 35.86 15.33
N ALA A 879 29.96 35.14 14.25
CA ALA A 879 30.71 35.61 13.10
C ALA A 879 29.76 35.92 11.92
N PRO A 880 29.47 37.19 11.63
CA PRO A 880 28.54 37.54 10.56
C PRO A 880 29.17 37.41 9.16
N ILE A 881 28.33 37.11 8.17
CA ILE A 881 28.68 37.01 6.75
C ILE A 881 28.24 38.30 6.06
N GLU A 882 29.18 38.97 5.39
CA GLU A 882 28.88 40.09 4.51
C GLU A 882 28.24 39.59 3.21
N VAL A 883 26.99 40.00 2.95
CA VAL A 883 26.22 39.73 1.74
C VAL A 883 25.74 41.07 1.17
N GLY A 884 26.48 41.60 0.20
CA GLY A 884 26.24 42.94 -0.32
C GLY A 884 26.41 44.00 0.79
N PRO A 885 25.41 44.87 1.07
CA PRO A 885 25.47 45.85 2.15
C PRO A 885 25.03 45.32 3.53
N LEU A 886 24.64 44.05 3.65
CA LEU A 886 24.08 43.48 4.86
C LEU A 886 25.08 42.56 5.57
N TRP A 887 24.99 42.53 6.89
CA TRP A 887 25.63 41.51 7.73
C TRP A 887 24.56 40.51 8.14
N CYS A 888 24.64 39.31 7.59
CA CYS A 888 23.71 38.22 7.90
C CYS A 888 24.39 37.22 8.84
N PHE A 889 23.63 36.68 9.78
CA PHE A 889 24.11 35.64 10.68
C PHE A 889 23.52 34.30 10.24
N PRO A 890 24.33 33.24 10.14
CA PRO A 890 23.83 31.88 9.93
C PRO A 890 22.85 31.49 11.05
N GLU A 891 21.74 30.84 10.70
CA GLU A 891 20.78 30.28 11.64
C GLU A 891 20.79 28.75 11.55
N VAL A 892 20.69 28.07 12.70
CA VAL A 892 20.47 26.62 12.74
C VAL A 892 19.03 26.30 12.39
N LEU A 893 18.83 25.57 11.30
CA LEU A 893 17.51 25.09 10.87
C LEU A 893 17.15 23.73 11.49
N GLY A 894 18.16 22.91 11.78
CA GLY A 894 17.96 21.62 12.45
C GLY A 894 19.27 20.94 12.80
N ILE A 895 19.22 20.07 13.80
CA ILE A 895 20.33 19.23 14.25
C ILE A 895 19.85 17.77 14.17
N HIS A 896 20.63 16.90 13.56
CA HIS A 896 20.32 15.49 13.38
C HIS A 896 21.46 14.64 13.91
N ASP A 897 21.12 13.61 14.68
CA ASP A 897 22.07 12.61 15.14
C ASP A 897 21.91 11.33 14.29
N ARG A 898 22.92 11.06 13.46
CA ARG A 898 22.98 9.91 12.55
C ARG A 898 23.65 8.70 13.22
N GLY A 899 23.87 8.71 14.54
CA GLY A 899 24.49 7.59 15.27
C GLY A 899 26.01 7.62 15.12
N SER A 900 26.53 7.42 13.91
CA SER A 900 27.97 7.54 13.61
C SER A 900 28.43 8.99 13.36
N PHE A 901 27.51 9.86 12.95
CA PHE A 901 27.76 11.28 12.69
C PHE A 901 26.71 12.18 13.34
N VAL A 902 27.06 13.42 13.62
CA VAL A 902 26.11 14.48 13.99
C VAL A 902 26.15 15.55 12.91
N GLU A 903 24.97 15.95 12.44
CA GLU A 903 24.78 16.88 11.33
C GLU A 903 24.00 18.12 11.81
N VAL A 904 24.43 19.32 11.41
CA VAL A 904 23.72 20.58 11.65
C VAL A 904 23.46 21.26 10.32
N ARG A 905 22.19 21.50 10.01
CA ARG A 905 21.81 22.30 8.85
C ARG A 905 21.76 23.76 9.25
N MET A 906 22.50 24.59 8.52
CA MET A 906 22.52 26.03 8.70
C MET A 906 22.02 26.72 7.44
N ILE A 907 21.27 27.82 7.64
CA ILE A 907 20.73 28.66 6.57
C ILE A 907 21.18 30.11 6.82
N LEU A 908 21.45 30.83 5.74
CA LEU A 908 21.65 32.27 5.76
C LEU A 908 20.36 32.93 5.30
N ARG A 909 19.47 33.27 6.24
CA ARG A 909 18.26 34.04 5.91
C ARG A 909 18.64 35.50 5.71
N GLU A 910 18.13 36.12 4.66
CA GLU A 910 18.07 37.58 4.62
C GLU A 910 17.15 38.02 5.77
N SER A 911 17.74 38.58 6.82
CA SER A 911 17.00 39.21 7.91
C SER A 911 16.36 40.49 7.37
N TRP A 912 15.06 40.42 7.06
CA TRP A 912 14.24 41.56 6.64
C TRP A 912 13.92 42.50 7.80
#